data_AF-A0A518GPE0-F1
#
_entry.id   AF-A0A518GPE0-F1
#
_cell.length_a   1.000
_cell.length_b   1.000
_cell.length_c   1.000
_cell.angle_alpha   90.00
_cell.angle_beta   90.00
_cell.angle_gamma   90.00
#
_symmetry.space_group_name_H-M   'P 1'
#
loop_
_entity.id
_entity.type
_entity.pdbx_description
1 polymer ?
#
loop_
_entity_poly.entity_id
_entity_poly.type
_entity_poly.pdbx_seq_one_letter_code
_entity_poly.pdbx_strand_id
1 'polypeptide(L)'
;MSSYRRINADPRGLQTNTDIQPQSALSTRTLSASVPGSVMGLIATLLCSSNLLFAQAEKTATPIVSDKKAFDETVSPFLSKYCADCHGEGSNESGVVLSGISFDLASGHDIELWNTVLRQLHLEEMPPTESEQPEQHERDAVMLWINAELKKSGNVSDLYTKLESPSFANYVNHEKLFSGEITAEPFSPARLWRTSPEVFENVKSKYGEGARDFRQPFPLEDKVGIKDYANLLFADSAVVSVLMSNAAFAADELIKHSPIASSDTRPSDDLLASAISEHFRKVVYREPLKEEISNYSELFRKTAKEGGNAEAMRLVLMAVMLHHESVYRVEIGLGKEDSHGRRMLSGTEMAFAIAYALTDRPPDEVLLQAAKEGQLNSSTDAQLQIARILQDDAIDKPRILRFFQEFFGYSQAHKVFKDEDRSGGFAYYGENYPAMYEKDADFFVMNILEKDQDVFRQLLTSDEYYIINRATFRNTVYDFYKKNQQQLDAGEYPEAKQKELLQRLNLKGWHELNVKYDLHNFNKEFDGSVAAIKQIVEEQYSWMDTKDEDILLHRMQALYAKYPMVYDLRDDEQDFLLPQPYKRPNRAGMLTHPAWLIAHSLNDSTDPIRRGKWVRERLLGGVIPDIPITVDASVPEDHTKTLRERLQKTESVECWRCHKKMNPLGYAFEIYDDFGRHRTEESLAKGDTKPVNARSELAGTGEQKLDGEYKDALELIHRLAESDNVRQCMIRHVFRYFMGRNETLNDSKTLISADRAYLESGGSFKALLTSILSSDSFLYRKTLEPTSR
;
A
#
# COMPACT_ATOMS: atom_id res chain seq x y z
N MET A 1 -21.04 28.83 -49.67
CA MET A 1 -22.34 29.17 -50.30
C MET A 1 -23.29 28.00 -50.13
N SER A 2 -24.45 28.26 -49.48
CA SER A 2 -25.77 27.57 -49.53
C SER A 2 -25.83 26.05 -49.84
N SER A 3 -26.50 25.20 -49.06
CA SER A 3 -27.91 25.31 -48.70
C SER A 3 -28.35 24.31 -47.61
N TYR A 4 -29.19 24.81 -46.72
CA TYR A 4 -29.97 24.08 -45.71
C TYR A 4 -31.17 23.34 -46.35
N ARG A 5 -31.51 22.16 -45.83
CA ARG A 5 -32.92 21.73 -45.66
C ARG A 5 -33.10 20.97 -44.34
N ARG A 6 -33.97 21.54 -43.50
CA ARG A 6 -34.43 21.05 -42.20
C ARG A 6 -35.39 19.86 -42.37
N ILE A 7 -35.33 18.91 -41.44
CA ILE A 7 -36.50 18.21 -40.91
C ILE A 7 -36.43 18.34 -39.38
N ASN A 8 -37.55 18.75 -38.79
CA ASN A 8 -37.73 19.21 -37.41
C ASN A 8 -37.62 18.07 -36.38
N ALA A 9 -36.89 18.32 -35.30
CA ALA A 9 -37.09 17.67 -34.00
C ALA A 9 -37.45 18.75 -32.96
N ASP A 10 -38.42 18.41 -32.12
CA ASP A 10 -39.02 19.19 -31.04
C ASP A 10 -37.99 19.64 -29.97
N PRO A 11 -37.96 20.92 -29.54
CA PRO A 11 -36.91 21.43 -28.67
C PRO A 11 -37.34 21.44 -27.19
N ARG A 12 -36.63 20.70 -26.34
CA ARG A 12 -36.48 21.08 -24.92
C ARG A 12 -35.04 21.47 -24.68
N GLY A 13 -34.87 22.78 -24.51
CA GLY A 13 -33.61 23.50 -24.56
C GLY A 13 -32.66 23.18 -23.41
N LEU A 14 -31.42 22.88 -23.81
CA LEU A 14 -30.21 23.15 -23.05
C LEU A 14 -29.75 24.56 -23.44
N GLN A 15 -29.77 25.50 -22.49
CA GLN A 15 -28.81 26.61 -22.46
C GLN A 15 -28.42 26.87 -21.01
N THR A 16 -27.19 26.43 -20.73
CA THR A 16 -26.11 27.14 -20.00
C THR A 16 -26.52 28.19 -18.98
N ASN A 17 -26.12 27.97 -17.72
CA ASN A 17 -25.49 29.05 -16.97
C ASN A 17 -24.40 28.52 -16.04
N THR A 18 -23.29 29.23 -16.13
CA THR A 18 -22.13 29.29 -15.24
C THR A 18 -22.52 29.56 -13.79
N ASP A 19 -21.58 29.27 -12.88
CA ASP A 19 -21.57 29.47 -11.42
C ASP A 19 -22.18 28.36 -10.56
N ILE A 20 -21.32 27.48 -10.04
CA ILE A 20 -21.63 26.65 -8.87
C ILE A 20 -20.72 27.10 -7.72
N GLN A 21 -21.24 27.97 -6.88
CA GLN A 21 -20.84 28.06 -5.47
C GLN A 21 -21.46 26.89 -4.68
N PRO A 22 -20.76 26.38 -3.64
CA PRO A 22 -21.30 25.31 -2.81
C PRO A 22 -22.31 25.89 -1.81
N GLN A 23 -23.61 25.57 -1.97
CA GLN A 23 -24.60 25.82 -0.93
C GLN A 23 -24.89 24.55 -0.13
N SER A 24 -24.40 24.60 1.10
CA SER A 24 -24.89 23.88 2.26
C SER A 24 -26.41 24.02 2.42
N ALA A 25 -27.13 22.90 2.48
CA ALA A 25 -28.44 22.83 3.12
C ALA A 25 -28.70 21.39 3.60
N LEU A 26 -28.15 21.06 4.77
CA LEU A 26 -28.58 19.92 5.56
C LEU A 26 -30.00 20.18 6.08
N SER A 27 -30.93 19.30 5.73
CA SER A 27 -32.20 19.16 6.44
C SER A 27 -31.91 18.57 7.83
N THR A 28 -31.79 19.42 8.83
CA THR A 28 -31.72 19.03 10.23
C THR A 28 -33.09 18.58 10.70
N ARG A 29 -33.32 17.27 10.79
CA ARG A 29 -34.28 16.73 11.76
C ARG A 29 -33.65 16.84 13.14
N THR A 30 -34.10 17.83 13.90
CA THR A 30 -33.79 17.99 15.32
C THR A 30 -34.40 16.84 16.13
N LEU A 31 -33.59 15.85 16.49
CA LEU A 31 -33.88 14.98 17.63
C LEU A 31 -33.34 15.68 18.88
N SER A 32 -34.23 16.31 19.63
CA SER A 32 -33.95 16.82 20.96
C SER A 32 -33.82 15.65 21.93
N ALA A 33 -32.60 15.29 22.32
CA ALA A 33 -32.33 14.57 23.55
C ALA A 33 -31.30 15.40 24.33
N SER A 34 -31.77 16.05 25.38
CA SER A 34 -30.96 16.85 26.29
C SER A 34 -29.99 15.97 27.07
N VAL A 35 -28.71 16.03 26.75
CA VAL A 35 -27.63 15.50 27.60
C VAL A 35 -27.31 16.56 28.66
N PRO A 36 -27.39 16.28 29.97
CA PRO A 36 -27.02 17.24 30.99
C PRO A 36 -25.51 17.53 30.93
N GLY A 37 -25.14 18.81 30.96
CA GLY A 37 -23.75 19.30 30.87
C GLY A 37 -22.79 18.81 31.96
N SER A 38 -23.28 18.08 32.96
CA SER A 38 -22.48 17.47 34.04
C SER A 38 -21.65 16.26 33.58
N VAL A 39 -22.08 15.57 32.51
CA VAL A 39 -21.45 14.31 32.06
C VAL A 39 -20.20 14.54 31.19
N MET A 40 -20.11 15.69 30.50
CA MET A 40 -18.90 16.05 29.73
C MET A 40 -17.70 16.41 30.63
N GLY A 41 -17.93 16.97 31.82
CA GLY A 41 -16.85 17.37 32.73
C GLY A 41 -16.12 16.18 33.40
N LEU A 42 -16.80 15.05 33.54
CA LEU A 42 -16.25 13.86 34.21
C LEU A 42 -15.38 12.98 33.29
N ILE A 43 -15.71 12.91 32.00
CA ILE A 43 -14.92 12.16 31.01
C ILE A 43 -13.59 12.87 30.72
N ALA A 44 -13.59 14.21 30.71
CA ALA A 44 -12.37 15.00 30.59
C ALA A 44 -11.42 14.85 31.80
N THR A 45 -11.95 14.59 33.00
CA THR A 45 -11.11 14.44 34.21
C THR A 45 -10.48 13.06 34.37
N LEU A 46 -11.11 12.00 33.83
CA LEU A 46 -10.54 10.64 33.81
C LEU A 46 -9.54 10.42 32.66
N LEU A 47 -9.70 11.12 31.52
CA LEU A 47 -8.66 11.19 30.48
C LEU A 47 -7.47 12.09 30.89
N CYS A 48 -7.66 13.00 31.85
CA CYS A 48 -6.59 13.86 32.37
C CYS A 48 -5.81 13.26 33.56
N SER A 49 -6.23 12.13 34.13
CA SER A 49 -5.51 11.53 35.26
C SER A 49 -4.16 10.92 34.86
N SER A 50 -3.98 10.58 33.58
CA SER A 50 -2.70 10.17 32.98
C SER A 50 -1.77 11.36 32.67
N ASN A 51 -2.31 12.59 32.66
CA ASN A 51 -1.57 13.82 32.34
C ASN A 51 -1.12 14.60 33.59
N LEU A 52 -1.47 14.15 34.80
CA LEU A 52 -1.06 14.79 36.06
C LEU A 52 0.40 14.54 36.45
N LEU A 53 1.16 13.78 35.65
CA LEU A 53 2.63 13.73 35.73
C LEU A 53 3.35 14.71 34.79
N PHE A 54 2.63 15.49 33.97
CA PHE A 54 3.24 16.46 33.04
C PHE A 54 2.87 17.93 33.27
N ALA A 55 2.10 18.24 34.32
CA ALA A 55 1.71 19.61 34.64
C ALA A 55 2.62 20.26 35.70
N GLN A 56 3.93 20.27 35.47
CA GLN A 56 4.84 21.19 36.18
C GLN A 56 6.21 21.30 35.47
N ALA A 57 6.21 21.94 34.31
CA ALA A 57 7.41 22.53 33.73
C ALA A 57 7.04 23.66 32.75
N GLU A 58 6.48 24.76 33.24
CA GLU A 58 6.72 26.04 32.56
C GLU A 58 8.20 26.39 32.76
N LYS A 59 9.05 25.77 31.93
CA LYS A 59 10.43 26.24 31.75
C LYS A 59 10.32 27.61 31.11
N THR A 60 10.83 28.63 31.78
CA THR A 60 11.18 29.92 31.16
C THR A 60 11.92 29.63 29.86
N ALA A 61 11.32 29.99 28.73
CA ALA A 61 11.91 29.78 27.41
C ALA A 61 13.22 30.57 27.32
N THR A 62 14.33 29.86 27.46
CA THR A 62 15.67 30.36 27.11
C THR A 62 15.60 30.91 25.68
N PRO A 63 16.19 32.08 25.38
CA PRO A 63 16.26 32.56 24.01
C PRO A 63 16.89 31.48 23.13
N ILE A 64 16.24 31.18 22.01
CA ILE A 64 16.73 30.22 21.03
C ILE A 64 17.94 30.88 20.37
N VAL A 65 19.15 30.42 20.68
CA VAL A 65 20.40 30.96 20.14
C VAL A 65 21.02 29.94 19.17
N SER A 66 21.30 30.41 17.95
CA SER A 66 21.97 29.63 16.91
C SER A 66 23.42 29.31 17.31
N ASP A 67 23.89 28.09 17.04
CA ASP A 67 25.25 27.65 17.39
C ASP A 67 26.28 28.18 16.36
N LYS A 68 26.59 29.48 16.47
CA LYS A 68 27.60 30.14 15.64
C LYS A 68 28.98 29.51 15.79
N LYS A 69 29.32 29.01 16.99
CA LYS A 69 30.64 28.41 17.23
C LYS A 69 30.81 27.15 16.39
N ALA A 70 29.82 26.24 16.43
CA ALA A 70 29.84 25.05 15.61
C ALA A 70 29.82 25.39 14.10
N PHE A 71 29.10 26.45 13.70
CA PHE A 71 29.15 26.95 12.32
C PHE A 71 30.56 27.37 11.90
N ASP A 72 31.21 28.23 12.68
CA ASP A 72 32.55 28.75 12.38
C ASP A 72 33.62 27.64 12.37
N GLU A 73 33.51 26.67 13.28
CA GLU A 73 34.51 25.60 13.46
C GLU A 73 34.30 24.39 12.52
N THR A 74 33.06 24.11 12.11
CA THR A 74 32.72 22.88 11.34
C THR A 74 32.15 23.20 9.96
N VAL A 75 31.11 24.03 9.89
CA VAL A 75 30.31 24.21 8.67
C VAL A 75 30.96 25.15 7.68
N SER A 76 31.45 26.30 8.13
CA SER A 76 32.09 27.31 7.29
C SER A 76 33.38 26.77 6.60
N PRO A 77 34.28 26.05 7.30
CA PRO A 77 35.42 25.40 6.66
C PRO A 77 35.00 24.34 5.63
N PHE A 78 33.97 23.55 5.93
CA PHE A 78 33.43 22.54 5.02
C PHE A 78 32.90 23.19 3.73
N LEU A 79 32.06 24.23 3.83
CA LEU A 79 31.53 24.94 2.66
C LEU A 79 32.65 25.58 1.82
N SER A 80 33.65 26.15 2.49
CA SER A 80 34.80 26.78 1.82
C SER A 80 35.63 25.76 1.04
N LYS A 81 35.82 24.56 1.59
CA LYS A 81 36.64 23.51 0.99
C LYS A 81 35.93 22.78 -0.15
N TYR A 82 34.66 22.42 0.06
CA TYR A 82 33.97 21.47 -0.82
C TYR A 82 32.91 22.11 -1.73
N CYS A 83 32.47 23.34 -1.44
CA CYS A 83 31.35 23.96 -2.16
C CYS A 83 31.71 25.27 -2.87
N ALA A 84 32.63 26.06 -2.33
CA ALA A 84 32.86 27.45 -2.75
C ALA A 84 33.39 27.60 -4.19
N ASP A 85 34.10 26.60 -4.73
CA ASP A 85 34.62 26.65 -6.10
C ASP A 85 33.49 26.77 -7.14
N CYS A 86 32.35 26.09 -6.91
CA CYS A 86 31.19 26.09 -7.81
C CYS A 86 30.03 26.99 -7.34
N HIS A 87 29.97 27.32 -6.04
CA HIS A 87 28.85 28.05 -5.40
C HIS A 87 29.28 29.33 -4.65
N GLY A 88 30.36 30.00 -5.05
CA GLY A 88 30.86 31.24 -4.44
C GLY A 88 30.28 32.54 -5.05
N GLU A 89 30.76 33.72 -4.62
CA GLU A 89 30.28 35.03 -5.12
C GLU A 89 30.49 35.23 -6.64
N GLY A 90 31.36 34.44 -7.26
CA GLY A 90 31.67 34.48 -8.70
C GLY A 90 31.33 33.21 -9.48
N SER A 91 30.82 32.16 -8.80
CA SER A 91 30.44 30.88 -9.39
C SER A 91 29.09 30.45 -8.85
N ASN A 92 28.11 30.27 -9.73
CA ASN A 92 26.73 29.99 -9.36
C ASN A 92 26.18 28.81 -10.14
N GLU A 93 26.88 27.67 -10.06
CA GLU A 93 26.38 26.46 -10.70
C GLU A 93 24.95 26.16 -10.25
N SER A 94 24.10 25.89 -11.22
CA SER A 94 22.67 25.66 -11.00
C SER A 94 21.92 26.81 -10.31
N GLY A 95 22.46 28.03 -10.33
CA GLY A 95 21.83 29.23 -9.76
C GLY A 95 21.91 29.31 -8.23
N VAL A 96 22.75 28.49 -7.59
CA VAL A 96 22.92 28.45 -6.14
C VAL A 96 24.22 29.15 -5.74
N VAL A 97 24.13 30.08 -4.79
CA VAL A 97 25.26 30.81 -4.19
C VAL A 97 25.22 30.60 -2.68
N LEU A 98 26.30 30.08 -2.12
CA LEU A 98 26.44 29.78 -0.69
C LEU A 98 27.30 30.81 0.04
N SER A 99 27.95 31.72 -0.68
CA SER A 99 28.68 32.83 -0.08
C SER A 99 27.71 33.77 0.64
N GLY A 100 27.91 33.93 1.94
CA GLY A 100 27.05 34.76 2.79
C GLY A 100 25.78 34.07 3.29
N ILE A 101 25.64 32.75 3.10
CA ILE A 101 24.55 31.98 3.71
C ILE A 101 24.52 32.21 5.23
N SER A 102 23.35 32.52 5.77
CA SER A 102 23.18 32.84 7.18
C SER A 102 23.32 31.59 8.05
N PHE A 103 24.12 31.69 9.12
CA PHE A 103 24.18 30.65 10.16
C PHE A 103 22.97 30.69 11.11
N ASP A 104 22.16 31.76 11.05
CA ASP A 104 21.09 32.03 12.01
C ASP A 104 19.73 31.47 11.54
N LEU A 105 19.65 30.15 11.45
CA LEU A 105 18.42 29.46 11.07
C LEU A 105 17.35 29.60 12.16
N ALA A 106 17.73 29.75 13.43
CA ALA A 106 16.79 29.96 14.53
C ALA A 106 15.86 31.16 14.31
N SER A 107 16.35 32.20 13.63
CA SER A 107 15.58 33.41 13.26
C SER A 107 14.84 33.28 11.93
N GLY A 108 14.92 32.13 11.25
CA GLY A 108 14.20 31.86 10.01
C GLY A 108 14.95 32.15 8.71
N HIS A 109 16.23 32.53 8.77
CA HIS A 109 17.00 32.89 7.57
C HIS A 109 17.48 31.67 6.79
N ASP A 110 17.42 31.75 5.45
CA ASP A 110 17.96 30.76 4.49
C ASP A 110 17.51 29.30 4.70
N ILE A 111 16.38 29.07 5.37
CA ILE A 111 15.87 27.73 5.72
C ILE A 111 15.75 26.81 4.49
N GLU A 112 15.20 27.32 3.39
CA GLU A 112 15.01 26.52 2.16
C GLU A 112 16.34 26.13 1.52
N LEU A 113 17.30 27.05 1.53
CA LEU A 113 18.64 26.81 1.01
C LEU A 113 19.38 25.78 1.88
N TRP A 114 19.29 25.88 3.21
CA TRP A 114 19.87 24.89 4.13
C TRP A 114 19.22 23.51 4.01
N ASN A 115 17.89 23.43 3.83
CA ASN A 115 17.23 22.15 3.55
C ASN A 115 17.69 21.54 2.21
N THR A 116 18.03 22.37 1.23
CA THR A 116 18.60 21.93 -0.05
C THR A 116 20.02 21.39 0.14
N VAL A 117 20.87 22.11 0.85
CA VAL A 117 22.23 21.66 1.20
C VAL A 117 22.18 20.34 1.96
N LEU A 118 21.35 20.25 3.00
CA LEU A 118 21.17 19.02 3.80
C LEU A 118 20.77 17.83 2.91
N ARG A 119 19.84 18.02 1.96
CA ARG A 119 19.41 16.96 1.04
C ARG A 119 20.50 16.52 0.08
N GLN A 120 21.25 17.47 -0.49
CA GLN A 120 22.34 17.18 -1.42
C GLN A 120 23.50 16.44 -0.74
N LEU A 121 23.82 16.83 0.51
CA LEU A 121 24.80 16.13 1.34
C LEU A 121 24.34 14.73 1.74
N HIS A 122 23.06 14.58 2.11
CA HIS A 122 22.49 13.29 2.47
C HIS A 122 22.48 12.30 1.31
N LEU A 123 22.18 12.79 0.09
CA LEU A 123 22.18 11.99 -1.13
C LEU A 123 23.58 11.73 -1.70
N GLU A 124 24.62 12.34 -1.11
CA GLU A 124 25.99 12.31 -1.64
C GLU A 124 26.06 12.77 -3.11
N GLU A 125 25.12 13.62 -3.56
CA GLU A 125 25.09 14.21 -4.92
C GLU A 125 26.01 15.44 -5.03
N MET A 126 26.34 16.05 -3.88
CA MET A 126 27.29 17.16 -3.80
C MET A 126 28.36 16.89 -2.73
N PRO A 127 29.64 17.15 -3.05
CA PRO A 127 30.15 17.63 -4.34
C PRO A 127 30.01 16.60 -5.49
N PRO A 128 30.03 17.02 -6.77
CA PRO A 128 29.99 16.08 -7.90
C PRO A 128 31.13 15.06 -7.84
N THR A 129 30.94 13.86 -8.42
CA THR A 129 31.92 12.76 -8.37
C THR A 129 33.32 13.10 -8.88
N GLU A 130 33.42 14.09 -9.77
CA GLU A 130 34.69 14.57 -10.34
C GLU A 130 35.43 15.60 -9.44
N SER A 131 34.79 16.04 -8.36
CA SER A 131 35.31 17.03 -7.40
C SER A 131 35.84 16.37 -6.13
N GLU A 132 36.61 17.12 -5.32
CA GLU A 132 37.09 16.64 -4.03
C GLU A 132 35.92 16.27 -3.11
N GLN A 133 35.93 15.02 -2.61
CA GLN A 133 34.85 14.49 -1.79
C GLN A 133 35.16 14.63 -0.29
N PRO A 134 34.19 15.05 0.53
CA PRO A 134 34.36 15.04 1.98
C PRO A 134 34.40 13.62 2.54
N GLU A 135 35.04 13.47 3.70
CA GLU A 135 34.93 12.25 4.49
C GLU A 135 33.52 12.13 5.10
N GLN A 136 33.05 10.91 5.35
CA GLN A 136 31.69 10.69 5.87
C GLN A 136 31.43 11.43 7.18
N HIS A 137 32.41 11.43 8.09
CA HIS A 137 32.28 12.11 9.39
C HIS A 137 32.20 13.64 9.26
N GLU A 138 32.82 14.23 8.22
CA GLU A 138 32.70 15.66 7.93
C GLU A 138 31.29 16.00 7.44
N ARG A 139 30.74 15.19 6.52
CA ARG A 139 29.36 15.33 6.06
C ARG A 139 28.36 15.21 7.22
N ASP A 140 28.51 14.16 8.03
CA ASP A 140 27.61 13.89 9.15
C ASP A 140 27.61 15.02 10.18
N ALA A 141 28.77 15.61 10.46
CA ALA A 141 28.89 16.74 11.38
C ALA A 141 28.12 17.98 10.88
N VAL A 142 28.22 18.29 9.59
CA VAL A 142 27.48 19.41 8.97
C VAL A 142 25.99 19.12 8.94
N MET A 143 25.57 17.92 8.52
CA MET A 143 24.15 17.55 8.50
C MET A 143 23.52 17.59 9.89
N LEU A 144 24.25 17.14 10.92
CA LEU A 144 23.81 17.20 12.31
C LEU A 144 23.61 18.64 12.78
N TRP A 145 24.54 19.54 12.45
CA TRP A 145 24.41 20.95 12.77
C TRP A 145 23.18 21.58 12.08
N ILE A 146 23.00 21.35 10.77
CA ILE A 146 21.85 21.89 10.04
C ILE A 146 20.53 21.41 10.67
N ASN A 147 20.41 20.11 10.98
CA ASN A 147 19.20 19.56 11.58
C ASN A 147 18.91 20.16 12.96
N ALA A 148 19.95 20.30 13.80
CA ALA A 148 19.81 20.88 15.13
C ALA A 148 19.34 22.34 15.07
N GLU A 149 19.88 23.13 14.14
CA GLU A 149 19.53 24.54 13.96
C GLU A 149 18.13 24.74 13.35
N LEU A 150 17.72 23.92 12.39
CA LEU A 150 16.33 23.91 11.89
C LEU A 150 15.35 23.65 13.04
N LYS A 151 15.60 22.61 13.83
CA LYS A 151 14.73 22.25 14.96
C LYS A 151 14.59 23.38 15.98
N LYS A 152 15.70 24.09 16.27
CA LYS A 152 15.68 25.28 17.14
C LYS A 152 14.74 26.35 16.63
N SER A 153 14.66 26.57 15.31
CA SER A 153 13.79 27.58 14.71
C SER A 153 12.30 27.24 14.75
N GLY A 154 11.91 26.09 15.32
CA GLY A 154 10.55 25.56 15.21
C GLY A 154 10.21 25.02 13.81
N ASN A 155 11.18 24.97 12.90
CA ASN A 155 11.02 24.33 11.61
C ASN A 155 11.58 22.91 11.69
N VAL A 156 10.81 21.93 11.24
CA VAL A 156 11.36 20.58 11.08
C VAL A 156 12.04 20.52 9.73
N SER A 157 13.17 19.84 9.65
CA SER A 157 13.75 19.53 8.35
C SER A 157 12.72 18.83 7.46
N ASP A 158 12.55 19.36 6.24
CA ASP A 158 11.72 18.72 5.22
C ASP A 158 12.23 17.31 4.93
N LEU A 159 13.56 17.10 4.96
CA LEU A 159 14.18 15.81 4.73
C LEU A 159 13.78 14.78 5.80
N TYR A 160 14.01 15.05 7.09
CA TYR A 160 13.73 14.07 8.14
C TYR A 160 12.23 13.75 8.27
N THR A 161 11.36 14.75 8.06
CA THR A 161 9.91 14.52 7.96
C THR A 161 9.57 13.61 6.77
N LYS A 162 10.17 13.88 5.61
CA LYS A 162 10.01 13.05 4.41
C LYS A 162 10.52 11.63 4.61
N LEU A 163 11.64 11.44 5.33
CA LEU A 163 12.21 10.14 5.68
C LEU A 163 11.30 9.30 6.60
N GLU A 164 10.23 9.86 7.17
CA GLU A 164 9.20 9.07 7.87
C GLU A 164 8.17 8.44 6.91
N SER A 165 8.12 8.89 5.65
CA SER A 165 7.22 8.39 4.61
C SER A 165 7.86 7.27 3.77
N PRO A 166 7.09 6.24 3.36
CA PRO A 166 7.58 5.15 2.52
C PRO A 166 8.11 5.60 1.15
N SER A 167 7.67 6.75 0.64
CA SER A 167 8.12 7.28 -0.66
C SER A 167 9.57 7.78 -0.66
N PHE A 168 10.16 8.02 0.52
CA PHE A 168 11.51 8.57 0.65
C PHE A 168 12.52 7.56 1.21
N ALA A 169 12.17 6.29 1.41
CA ALA A 169 13.14 5.32 1.91
C ALA A 169 14.32 5.04 0.97
N ASN A 170 14.20 5.36 -0.32
CA ASN A 170 15.33 5.23 -1.27
C ASN A 170 16.47 6.21 -1.00
N TYR A 171 16.27 7.20 -0.12
CA TYR A 171 17.33 8.08 0.36
C TYR A 171 18.33 7.34 1.27
N VAL A 172 17.96 6.18 1.82
CA VAL A 172 18.91 5.31 2.53
C VAL A 172 19.82 4.63 1.53
N ASN A 173 21.13 4.78 1.74
CA ASN A 173 22.18 4.26 0.86
C ASN A 173 22.05 2.74 0.66
N HIS A 174 21.80 2.34 -0.58
CA HIS A 174 21.55 0.94 -0.94
C HIS A 174 22.78 0.05 -0.76
N GLU A 175 23.95 0.50 -1.21
CA GLU A 175 25.19 -0.27 -1.14
C GLU A 175 25.55 -0.60 0.32
N LYS A 176 25.49 0.39 1.22
CA LYS A 176 25.73 0.19 2.66
C LYS A 176 24.73 -0.78 3.31
N LEU A 177 23.49 -0.88 2.81
CA LEU A 177 22.51 -1.84 3.34
C LEU A 177 22.88 -3.29 3.02
N PHE A 178 23.56 -3.54 1.89
CA PHE A 178 23.88 -4.89 1.42
C PHE A 178 25.38 -5.23 1.43
N SER A 179 26.26 -4.29 1.75
CA SER A 179 27.72 -4.50 1.81
C SER A 179 28.18 -5.40 2.95
N GLY A 180 27.40 -5.47 4.04
CA GLY A 180 27.78 -6.17 5.27
C GLY A 180 28.73 -5.37 6.19
N GLU A 181 29.04 -4.12 5.83
CA GLU A 181 29.88 -3.23 6.65
C GLU A 181 29.17 -2.79 7.94
N ILE A 182 27.84 -2.70 7.92
CA ILE A 182 27.07 -2.27 9.08
C ILE A 182 26.86 -3.44 10.05
N THR A 183 27.57 -3.41 11.17
CA THR A 183 27.53 -4.45 12.20
C THR A 183 26.57 -4.16 13.36
N ALA A 184 25.93 -2.99 13.36
CA ALA A 184 24.98 -2.59 14.39
C ALA A 184 23.81 -3.58 14.49
N GLU A 185 23.27 -3.74 15.69
CA GLU A 185 22.15 -4.65 15.90
C GLU A 185 20.82 -4.04 15.42
N PRO A 186 20.06 -4.73 14.56
CA PRO A 186 18.81 -4.19 14.02
C PRO A 186 17.73 -4.03 15.10
N PHE A 187 16.84 -3.06 14.92
CA PHE A 187 15.67 -2.86 15.77
C PHE A 187 14.61 -2.01 15.06
N SER A 188 13.38 -2.05 15.54
CA SER A 188 12.35 -1.07 15.19
C SER A 188 12.16 -0.05 16.33
N PRO A 189 11.77 1.21 16.06
CA PRO A 189 11.39 2.13 17.13
C PRO A 189 10.18 1.61 17.91
N ALA A 190 10.16 1.85 19.23
CA ALA A 190 8.95 1.63 20.03
C ALA A 190 7.80 2.49 19.48
N ARG A 191 6.62 1.90 19.30
CA ARG A 191 5.52 2.57 18.58
C ARG A 191 4.12 2.07 18.98
N LEU A 192 3.15 2.96 18.77
CA LEU A 192 1.74 2.63 18.64
C LEU A 192 1.38 2.69 17.16
N TRP A 193 0.96 1.58 16.58
CA TRP A 193 0.61 1.50 15.17
C TRP A 193 -0.90 1.32 15.05
N ARG A 194 -1.61 2.33 14.54
CA ARG A 194 -3.08 2.29 14.41
C ARG A 194 -3.51 1.08 13.58
N THR A 195 -4.60 0.43 13.97
CA THR A 195 -5.19 -0.65 13.16
C THR A 195 -5.68 -0.14 11.80
N SER A 196 -5.68 -1.02 10.80
CA SER A 196 -6.17 -0.70 9.45
C SER A 196 -7.71 -0.77 9.39
N PRO A 197 -8.33 -0.14 8.37
CA PRO A 197 -9.76 -0.29 8.15
C PRO A 197 -10.20 -1.75 7.99
N GLU A 198 -9.41 -2.59 7.32
CA GLU A 198 -9.71 -4.02 7.12
C GLU A 198 -9.68 -4.79 8.44
N VAL A 199 -8.74 -4.48 9.34
CA VAL A 199 -8.74 -5.04 10.70
C VAL A 199 -10.02 -4.65 11.43
N PHE A 200 -10.43 -3.38 11.39
CA PHE A 200 -11.66 -2.92 12.02
C PHE A 200 -12.89 -3.65 11.48
N GLU A 201 -13.00 -3.82 10.16
CA GLU A 201 -14.11 -4.57 9.54
C GLU A 201 -14.19 -6.02 10.04
N ASN A 202 -13.04 -6.66 10.26
CA ASN A 202 -12.98 -8.04 10.75
C ASN A 202 -13.26 -8.18 12.26
N VAL A 203 -13.03 -7.13 13.07
CA VAL A 203 -13.23 -7.19 14.53
C VAL A 203 -14.47 -6.47 15.03
N LYS A 204 -15.10 -5.59 14.24
CA LYS A 204 -16.22 -4.74 14.70
C LYS A 204 -17.40 -5.54 15.26
N SER A 205 -17.63 -6.76 14.76
CA SER A 205 -18.69 -7.64 15.29
C SER A 205 -18.44 -8.07 16.73
N LYS A 206 -17.20 -8.00 17.24
CA LYS A 206 -16.86 -8.32 18.63
C LYS A 206 -17.24 -7.21 19.60
N TYR A 207 -17.45 -6.00 19.10
CA TYR A 207 -17.87 -4.84 19.91
C TYR A 207 -19.33 -4.90 20.36
N GLY A 208 -20.17 -5.74 19.74
CA GLY A 208 -21.54 -5.95 20.20
C GLY A 208 -22.54 -6.13 19.05
N GLU A 209 -23.81 -6.20 19.41
CA GLU A 209 -24.91 -6.20 18.45
C GLU A 209 -24.98 -4.86 17.70
N GLY A 210 -25.55 -4.87 16.48
CA GLY A 210 -25.63 -3.65 15.65
C GLY A 210 -24.32 -3.25 14.95
N ALA A 211 -23.24 -4.05 15.03
CA ALA A 211 -21.96 -3.78 14.37
C ALA A 211 -22.01 -3.54 12.84
N ARG A 212 -23.12 -3.90 12.19
CA ARG A 212 -23.35 -3.61 10.77
C ARG A 212 -23.53 -2.12 10.48
N ASP A 213 -24.02 -1.36 11.45
CA ASP A 213 -24.28 0.08 11.32
C ASP A 213 -23.08 0.94 11.75
N PHE A 214 -21.97 0.31 12.16
CA PHE A 214 -20.77 1.03 12.56
C PHE A 214 -20.15 1.70 11.34
N ARG A 215 -19.73 2.95 11.53
CA ARG A 215 -18.99 3.69 10.50
C ARG A 215 -17.52 3.33 10.58
N GLN A 216 -16.85 3.22 9.43
CA GLN A 216 -15.42 2.96 9.38
C GLN A 216 -14.62 4.16 9.94
N PRO A 217 -13.93 4.03 11.08
CA PRO A 217 -13.22 5.16 11.70
C PRO A 217 -11.83 5.41 11.11
N PHE A 218 -11.26 4.48 10.33
CA PHE A 218 -9.86 4.52 9.93
C PHE A 218 -9.70 4.85 8.44
N PRO A 219 -9.64 6.15 8.06
CA PRO A 219 -9.33 6.52 6.68
C PRO A 219 -7.91 6.11 6.31
N LEU A 220 -7.70 5.76 5.04
CA LEU A 220 -6.38 5.59 4.43
C LEU A 220 -6.09 6.79 3.52
N GLU A 221 -4.81 7.12 3.36
CA GLU A 221 -4.41 8.08 2.34
C GLU A 221 -4.73 7.56 0.94
N ASP A 222 -5.22 8.45 0.07
CA ASP A 222 -5.53 8.10 -1.32
C ASP A 222 -4.31 8.16 -2.26
N LYS A 223 -3.09 8.24 -1.70
CA LYS A 223 -1.85 8.28 -2.46
C LYS A 223 -1.44 6.89 -2.95
N VAL A 224 -0.68 6.85 -4.05
CA VAL A 224 -0.09 5.63 -4.60
C VAL A 224 1.06 5.16 -3.72
N GLY A 225 1.12 3.85 -3.43
CA GLY A 225 2.19 3.22 -2.67
C GLY A 225 1.67 2.60 -1.37
N ILE A 226 2.58 2.46 -0.39
CA ILE A 226 2.32 1.79 0.88
C ILE A 226 1.39 2.65 1.75
N LYS A 227 0.25 2.09 2.16
CA LYS A 227 -0.80 2.82 2.91
C LYS A 227 -0.81 2.54 4.41
N ASP A 228 -0.67 1.27 4.81
CA ASP A 228 -0.63 0.88 6.24
C ASP A 228 0.79 1.08 6.78
N TYR A 229 1.00 2.21 7.46
CA TYR A 229 2.32 2.63 7.93
C TYR A 229 2.25 3.26 9.32
N ALA A 230 3.22 2.94 10.18
CA ALA A 230 3.16 3.36 11.58
C ALA A 230 3.19 4.89 11.76
N ASN A 231 3.90 5.61 10.90
CA ASN A 231 4.06 7.07 10.99
C ASN A 231 3.06 7.87 10.15
N LEU A 232 2.23 7.22 9.31
CA LEU A 232 1.26 7.94 8.46
C LEU A 232 -0.10 8.10 9.13
N LEU A 233 -0.47 7.21 10.05
CA LEU A 233 -1.85 7.04 10.47
C LEU A 233 -1.99 7.23 11.98
N PHE A 234 -2.44 8.42 12.38
CA PHE A 234 -2.80 8.76 13.76
C PHE A 234 -4.33 8.92 13.91
N ALA A 235 -4.86 8.66 15.10
CA ALA A 235 -6.27 8.95 15.40
C ALA A 235 -6.44 10.46 15.67
N ASP A 236 -6.85 11.20 14.64
CA ASP A 236 -7.22 12.60 14.78
C ASP A 236 -8.61 12.78 15.45
N SER A 237 -9.07 14.02 15.57
CA SER A 237 -10.37 14.33 16.19
C SER A 237 -11.55 13.72 15.44
N ALA A 238 -11.46 13.55 14.11
CA ALA A 238 -12.52 12.94 13.31
C ALA A 238 -12.57 11.42 13.57
N VAL A 239 -11.41 10.75 13.57
CA VAL A 239 -11.29 9.33 13.93
C VAL A 239 -11.86 9.07 15.32
N VAL A 240 -11.44 9.88 16.32
CA VAL A 240 -11.91 9.74 17.71
C VAL A 240 -13.42 9.96 17.79
N SER A 241 -13.98 10.94 17.09
CA SER A 241 -15.43 11.19 17.08
C SER A 241 -16.22 10.01 16.52
N VAL A 242 -15.74 9.39 15.45
CA VAL A 242 -16.38 8.19 14.87
C VAL A 242 -16.27 6.99 15.82
N LEU A 243 -15.09 6.78 16.43
CA LEU A 243 -14.89 5.72 17.43
C LEU A 243 -15.83 5.89 18.63
N MET A 244 -15.94 7.11 19.17
CA MET A 244 -16.87 7.41 20.26
C MET A 244 -18.32 7.17 19.89
N SER A 245 -18.71 7.52 18.66
CA SER A 245 -20.07 7.29 18.15
C SER A 245 -20.38 5.80 18.02
N ASN A 246 -19.45 5.02 17.45
CA ASN A 246 -19.58 3.57 17.36
C ASN A 246 -19.64 2.92 18.75
N ALA A 247 -18.76 3.34 19.68
CA ALA A 247 -18.72 2.82 21.03
C ALA A 247 -20.01 3.14 21.81
N ALA A 248 -20.54 4.35 21.67
CA ALA A 248 -21.81 4.74 22.26
C ALA A 248 -22.96 3.86 21.77
N PHE A 249 -23.08 3.70 20.45
CA PHE A 249 -24.12 2.87 19.84
C PHE A 249 -24.00 1.40 20.28
N ALA A 250 -22.79 0.85 20.28
CA ALA A 250 -22.54 -0.52 20.74
C ALA A 250 -22.90 -0.72 22.22
N ALA A 251 -22.51 0.24 23.08
CA ALA A 251 -22.84 0.21 24.50
C ALA A 251 -24.36 0.29 24.72
N ASP A 252 -25.08 1.13 23.96
CA ASP A 252 -26.54 1.25 24.01
C ASP A 252 -27.25 -0.07 23.68
N GLU A 253 -26.73 -0.86 22.74
CA GLU A 253 -27.27 -2.20 22.46
C GLU A 253 -26.93 -3.20 23.58
N LEU A 254 -25.68 -3.22 24.05
CA LEU A 254 -25.23 -4.16 25.09
C LEU A 254 -25.95 -3.99 26.42
N ILE A 255 -26.26 -2.75 26.82
CA ILE A 255 -26.94 -2.50 28.11
C ILE A 255 -28.40 -3.00 28.12
N LYS A 256 -29.07 -3.13 26.97
CA LYS A 256 -30.45 -3.64 26.89
C LYS A 256 -30.59 -5.05 27.46
N HIS A 257 -29.51 -5.83 27.40
CA HIS A 257 -29.45 -7.21 27.86
C HIS A 257 -28.57 -7.41 29.10
N SER A 258 -28.06 -6.32 29.71
CA SER A 258 -27.16 -6.38 30.86
C SER A 258 -27.92 -6.47 32.18
N PRO A 259 -27.73 -7.54 32.98
CA PRO A 259 -28.34 -7.65 34.32
C PRO A 259 -27.92 -6.52 35.27
N ILE A 260 -26.70 -6.00 35.08
CA ILE A 260 -26.18 -4.88 35.86
C ILE A 260 -26.94 -3.60 35.50
N ALA A 261 -27.11 -3.33 34.20
CA ALA A 261 -27.77 -2.12 33.73
C ALA A 261 -29.27 -2.08 34.10
N SER A 262 -29.94 -3.24 34.09
CA SER A 262 -31.35 -3.36 34.44
C SER A 262 -31.64 -3.37 35.96
N SER A 263 -30.61 -3.43 36.80
CA SER A 263 -30.78 -3.50 38.25
C SER A 263 -30.82 -2.11 38.88
N ASP A 264 -31.73 -1.89 39.82
CA ASP A 264 -31.75 -0.69 40.68
C ASP A 264 -30.77 -0.79 41.86
N THR A 265 -30.25 -2.00 42.13
CA THR A 265 -29.31 -2.24 43.22
C THR A 265 -27.88 -2.16 42.72
N ARG A 266 -26.98 -1.63 43.54
CA ARG A 266 -25.56 -1.59 43.19
C ARG A 266 -25.03 -3.02 42.99
N PRO A 267 -24.34 -3.32 41.87
CA PRO A 267 -23.73 -4.63 41.66
C PRO A 267 -22.61 -4.88 42.68
N SER A 268 -22.35 -6.15 43.00
CA SER A 268 -21.15 -6.52 43.74
C SER A 268 -19.90 -6.24 42.91
N ASP A 269 -18.78 -5.98 43.59
CA ASP A 269 -17.51 -5.70 42.91
C ASP A 269 -17.06 -6.92 42.05
N ASP A 270 -17.34 -8.15 42.48
CA ASP A 270 -17.05 -9.38 41.71
C ASP A 270 -17.86 -9.48 40.41
N LEU A 271 -19.15 -9.12 40.45
CA LEU A 271 -20.01 -9.13 39.27
C LEU A 271 -19.55 -8.07 38.26
N LEU A 272 -19.20 -6.88 38.76
CA LEU A 272 -18.69 -5.79 37.92
C LEU A 272 -17.32 -6.14 37.31
N ALA A 273 -16.40 -6.68 38.09
CA ALA A 273 -15.10 -7.15 37.61
C ALA A 273 -15.25 -8.25 36.55
N SER A 274 -16.20 -9.17 36.74
CA SER A 274 -16.49 -10.22 35.75
C SER A 274 -17.01 -9.64 34.43
N ALA A 275 -17.91 -8.66 34.48
CA ALA A 275 -18.44 -7.99 33.29
C ALA A 275 -17.36 -7.18 32.55
N ILE A 276 -16.51 -6.45 33.29
CA ILE A 276 -15.36 -5.72 32.73
C ILE A 276 -14.41 -6.70 32.05
N SER A 277 -14.08 -7.81 32.70
CA SER A 277 -13.17 -8.83 32.17
C SER A 277 -13.72 -9.52 30.93
N GLU A 278 -15.03 -9.81 30.90
CA GLU A 278 -15.68 -10.35 29.71
C GLU A 278 -15.60 -9.39 28.54
N HIS A 279 -15.81 -8.10 28.78
CA HIS A 279 -15.72 -7.10 27.73
C HIS A 279 -14.28 -6.89 27.26
N PHE A 280 -13.30 -6.87 28.18
CA PHE A 280 -11.87 -6.83 27.85
C PHE A 280 -11.45 -7.99 26.94
N ARG A 281 -11.85 -9.22 27.26
CA ARG A 281 -11.57 -10.38 26.39
C ARG A 281 -12.13 -10.23 24.98
N LYS A 282 -13.29 -9.57 24.82
CA LYS A 282 -13.95 -9.38 23.52
C LYS A 282 -13.31 -8.26 22.68
N VAL A 283 -12.90 -7.17 23.33
CA VAL A 283 -12.47 -5.92 22.67
C VAL A 283 -10.95 -5.81 22.61
N VAL A 284 -10.29 -6.09 23.73
CA VAL A 284 -8.85 -5.89 23.95
C VAL A 284 -8.07 -7.21 23.84
N TYR A 285 -8.76 -8.35 23.86
CA TYR A 285 -8.20 -9.70 23.66
C TYR A 285 -7.19 -10.15 24.72
N ARG A 286 -7.32 -9.64 25.95
CA ARG A 286 -6.61 -10.13 27.13
C ARG A 286 -7.46 -9.92 28.39
N GLU A 287 -6.99 -10.49 29.50
CA GLU A 287 -7.53 -10.14 30.81
C GLU A 287 -7.10 -8.71 31.21
N PRO A 288 -7.99 -7.94 31.86
CA PRO A 288 -7.63 -6.66 32.42
C PRO A 288 -6.69 -6.84 33.62
N LEU A 289 -5.76 -5.89 33.77
CA LEU A 289 -4.93 -5.75 34.95
C LEU A 289 -5.78 -5.37 36.15
N LYS A 290 -5.29 -5.66 37.36
CA LYS A 290 -5.98 -5.30 38.61
C LYS A 290 -6.27 -3.80 38.70
N GLU A 291 -5.34 -2.99 38.22
CA GLU A 291 -5.49 -1.53 38.18
C GLU A 291 -6.58 -1.10 37.18
N GLU A 292 -6.64 -1.71 35.99
CA GLU A 292 -7.69 -1.45 35.00
C GLU A 292 -9.07 -1.81 35.58
N ILE A 293 -9.22 -3.00 36.19
CA ILE A 293 -10.47 -3.39 36.88
C ILE A 293 -10.84 -2.33 37.92
N SER A 294 -9.88 -1.89 38.75
CA SER A 294 -10.12 -0.87 39.76
C SER A 294 -10.62 0.45 39.15
N ASN A 295 -9.95 0.92 38.09
CA ASN A 295 -10.24 2.18 37.43
C ASN A 295 -11.63 2.17 36.77
N TYR A 296 -11.97 1.11 36.03
CA TYR A 296 -13.29 0.96 35.43
C TYR A 296 -14.39 0.74 36.47
N SER A 297 -14.09 0.05 37.58
CA SER A 297 -15.05 -0.09 38.68
C SER A 297 -15.29 1.23 39.41
N GLU A 298 -14.27 2.07 39.55
CA GLU A 298 -14.43 3.42 40.09
C GLU A 298 -15.23 4.31 39.14
N LEU A 299 -14.96 4.25 37.83
CA LEU A 299 -15.75 4.94 36.81
C LEU A 299 -17.23 4.56 36.93
N PHE A 300 -17.55 3.27 37.04
CA PHE A 300 -18.91 2.80 37.25
C PHE A 300 -19.53 3.45 38.49
N ARG A 301 -18.87 3.33 39.65
CA ARG A 301 -19.40 3.83 40.93
C ARG A 301 -19.63 5.33 40.92
N LYS A 302 -18.76 6.09 40.25
CA LYS A 302 -18.87 7.55 40.14
C LYS A 302 -20.09 7.92 39.29
N THR A 303 -20.24 7.31 38.13
CA THR A 303 -21.36 7.57 37.22
C THR A 303 -22.70 7.08 37.78
N ALA A 304 -22.72 5.93 38.45
CA ALA A 304 -23.94 5.33 38.98
C ALA A 304 -24.65 6.20 40.04
N LYS A 305 -23.89 7.04 40.76
CA LYS A 305 -24.45 7.98 41.74
C LYS A 305 -25.38 9.02 41.12
N GLU A 306 -25.12 9.42 39.89
CA GLU A 306 -25.84 10.51 39.21
C GLU A 306 -26.75 9.99 38.09
N GLY A 307 -26.30 8.99 37.33
CA GLY A 307 -26.98 8.46 36.14
C GLY A 307 -27.56 7.05 36.28
N GLY A 308 -27.45 6.42 37.45
CA GLY A 308 -27.88 5.05 37.68
C GLY A 308 -26.99 3.99 37.01
N ASN A 309 -27.31 2.72 37.23
CA ASN A 309 -26.48 1.61 36.76
C ASN A 309 -26.41 1.47 35.24
N ALA A 310 -27.49 1.82 34.52
CA ALA A 310 -27.53 1.76 33.06
C ALA A 310 -26.50 2.70 32.42
N GLU A 311 -26.52 3.99 32.78
CA GLU A 311 -25.56 4.96 32.25
C GLU A 311 -24.12 4.65 32.73
N ALA A 312 -23.96 4.18 33.96
CA ALA A 312 -22.66 3.75 34.47
C ALA A 312 -22.08 2.58 33.68
N MET A 313 -22.88 1.55 33.39
CA MET A 313 -22.45 0.41 32.59
C MET A 313 -22.13 0.85 31.16
N ARG A 314 -22.99 1.69 30.57
CA ARG A 314 -22.79 2.26 29.24
C ARG A 314 -21.43 2.95 29.11
N LEU A 315 -21.08 3.85 30.05
CA LEU A 315 -19.79 4.54 30.03
C LEU A 315 -18.60 3.60 30.24
N VAL A 316 -18.72 2.57 31.09
CA VAL A 316 -17.66 1.57 31.27
C VAL A 316 -17.42 0.80 29.99
N LEU A 317 -18.48 0.32 29.32
CA LEU A 317 -18.36 -0.40 28.04
C LEU A 317 -17.69 0.49 26.99
N MET A 318 -18.14 1.75 26.85
CA MET A 318 -17.51 2.72 25.95
C MET A 318 -16.02 2.92 26.25
N ALA A 319 -15.65 3.06 27.52
CA ALA A 319 -14.28 3.32 27.93
C ALA A 319 -13.34 2.13 27.68
N VAL A 320 -13.85 0.90 27.73
CA VAL A 320 -13.10 -0.31 27.32
C VAL A 320 -12.99 -0.39 25.80
N MET A 321 -14.05 -0.07 25.04
CA MET A 321 -14.01 -0.01 23.57
C MET A 321 -13.03 1.04 23.03
N LEU A 322 -12.80 2.11 23.77
CA LEU A 322 -11.86 3.18 23.44
C LEU A 322 -10.47 2.99 24.07
N HIS A 323 -10.21 1.82 24.64
CA HIS A 323 -8.89 1.49 25.19
C HIS A 323 -7.83 1.55 24.09
N HIS A 324 -6.60 2.02 24.38
CA HIS A 324 -5.60 2.20 23.32
C HIS A 324 -5.28 0.90 22.57
N GLU A 325 -5.29 -0.26 23.24
CA GLU A 325 -5.08 -1.58 22.61
C GLU A 325 -6.24 -2.06 21.71
N SER A 326 -7.43 -1.45 21.78
CA SER A 326 -8.51 -1.76 20.82
C SER A 326 -8.36 -0.98 19.50
N VAL A 327 -7.58 0.10 19.52
CA VAL A 327 -7.37 1.02 18.38
C VAL A 327 -5.97 0.85 17.77
N TYR A 328 -4.99 0.46 18.59
CA TYR A 328 -3.58 0.39 18.22
C TYR A 328 -3.02 -1.02 18.42
N ARG A 329 -2.19 -1.43 17.45
CA ARG A 329 -1.18 -2.46 17.60
C ARG A 329 -0.07 -1.87 18.49
N VAL A 330 0.06 -2.38 19.70
CA VAL A 330 1.06 -1.90 20.67
C VAL A 330 2.36 -2.67 20.46
N GLU A 331 3.45 -1.94 20.18
CA GLU A 331 4.78 -2.52 19.95
C GLU A 331 5.83 -1.66 20.68
N ILE A 332 5.78 -1.67 22.01
CA ILE A 332 6.66 -0.86 22.86
C ILE A 332 7.82 -1.67 23.43
N GLY A 333 7.81 -3.00 23.27
CA GLY A 333 8.89 -3.88 23.70
C GLY A 333 8.84 -4.11 25.19
N LEU A 334 7.78 -4.76 25.68
CA LEU A 334 7.61 -5.06 27.11
C LEU A 334 8.45 -6.24 27.60
N GLY A 335 9.10 -6.98 26.70
CA GLY A 335 9.95 -8.11 26.99
C GLY A 335 11.32 -7.74 27.59
N LYS A 336 12.26 -8.70 27.51
CA LYS A 336 13.60 -8.53 28.08
C LYS A 336 14.40 -7.49 27.29
N GLU A 337 15.12 -6.66 28.01
CA GLU A 337 16.13 -5.78 27.45
C GLU A 337 17.43 -6.56 27.22
N ASP A 338 18.11 -6.30 26.10
CA ASP A 338 19.40 -6.87 25.76
C ASP A 338 20.57 -5.94 26.09
N SER A 339 21.80 -6.37 25.79
CA SER A 339 23.01 -5.59 26.05
C SER A 339 23.15 -4.30 25.22
N HIS A 340 22.29 -4.09 24.22
CA HIS A 340 22.30 -2.95 23.30
C HIS A 340 21.18 -1.94 23.61
N GLY A 341 20.46 -2.15 24.72
CA GLY A 341 19.31 -1.34 25.13
C GLY A 341 18.09 -1.54 24.23
N ARG A 342 18.02 -2.67 23.51
CA ARG A 342 16.84 -3.07 22.75
C ARG A 342 15.96 -3.93 23.64
N ARG A 343 14.65 -3.72 23.61
CA ARG A 343 13.67 -4.56 24.32
C ARG A 343 12.92 -5.44 23.34
N MET A 344 12.91 -6.74 23.58
CA MET A 344 12.11 -7.65 22.77
C MET A 344 10.61 -7.37 22.97
N LEU A 345 9.80 -7.56 21.94
CA LEU A 345 8.35 -7.66 22.10
C LEU A 345 8.02 -8.77 23.12
N SER A 346 7.07 -8.50 24.01
CA SER A 346 6.49 -9.55 24.86
C SER A 346 5.75 -10.60 24.01
N GLY A 347 5.51 -11.80 24.54
CA GLY A 347 4.79 -12.85 23.81
C GLY A 347 3.43 -12.39 23.26
N THR A 348 2.71 -11.54 23.99
CA THR A 348 1.44 -10.95 23.53
C THR A 348 1.67 -9.96 22.38
N GLU A 349 2.59 -9.00 22.53
CA GLU A 349 2.92 -8.05 21.45
C GLU A 349 3.38 -8.81 20.18
N MET A 350 4.17 -9.87 20.35
CA MET A 350 4.63 -10.74 19.26
C MET A 350 3.47 -11.42 18.54
N ALA A 351 2.52 -11.99 19.29
CA ALA A 351 1.34 -12.63 18.71
C ALA A 351 0.55 -11.65 17.83
N PHE A 352 0.29 -10.44 18.34
CA PHE A 352 -0.41 -9.40 17.58
C PHE A 352 0.39 -8.91 16.38
N ALA A 353 1.71 -8.72 16.53
CA ALA A 353 2.57 -8.31 15.43
C ALA A 353 2.56 -9.36 14.31
N ILE A 354 2.70 -10.66 14.63
CA ILE A 354 2.67 -11.75 13.64
C ILE A 354 1.29 -11.82 12.95
N ALA A 355 0.21 -11.82 13.74
CA ALA A 355 -1.14 -11.94 13.21
C ALA A 355 -1.46 -10.81 12.23
N TYR A 356 -1.19 -9.56 12.61
CA TYR A 356 -1.47 -8.41 11.79
C TYR A 356 -0.46 -8.15 10.67
N ALA A 357 0.75 -8.73 10.73
CA ALA A 357 1.70 -8.66 9.62
C ALA A 357 1.21 -9.47 8.40
N LEU A 358 0.50 -10.58 8.62
CA LEU A 358 0.06 -11.49 7.56
C LEU A 358 -1.44 -11.42 7.28
N THR A 359 -2.25 -11.12 8.30
CA THR A 359 -3.71 -11.20 8.25
C THR A 359 -4.35 -9.87 8.66
N ASP A 360 -5.64 -9.71 8.37
CA ASP A 360 -6.46 -8.62 8.91
C ASP A 360 -7.28 -9.06 10.13
N ARG A 361 -6.83 -10.11 10.84
CA ARG A 361 -7.54 -10.72 11.97
C ARG A 361 -6.66 -10.73 13.23
N PRO A 362 -7.27 -10.75 14.43
CA PRO A 362 -6.52 -10.92 15.67
C PRO A 362 -5.82 -12.30 15.72
N PRO A 363 -4.85 -12.49 16.63
CA PRO A 363 -4.17 -13.77 16.82
C PRO A 363 -5.15 -14.94 16.97
N ASP A 364 -4.85 -16.05 16.31
CA ASP A 364 -5.60 -17.29 16.49
C ASP A 364 -5.29 -17.96 17.85
N GLU A 365 -6.07 -18.97 18.23
CA GLU A 365 -5.93 -19.64 19.52
C GLU A 365 -4.55 -20.27 19.72
N VAL A 366 -3.95 -20.79 18.64
CA VAL A 366 -2.60 -21.39 18.67
C VAL A 366 -1.56 -20.34 19.01
N LEU A 367 -1.63 -19.17 18.38
CA LEU A 367 -0.70 -18.07 18.60
C LEU A 367 -0.87 -17.44 19.99
N LEU A 368 -2.12 -17.30 20.46
CA LEU A 368 -2.41 -16.84 21.82
C LEU A 368 -1.89 -17.82 22.89
N GLN A 369 -2.03 -19.14 22.64
CA GLN A 369 -1.51 -20.15 23.56
C GLN A 369 0.03 -20.15 23.57
N ALA A 370 0.68 -20.02 22.41
CA ALA A 370 2.13 -19.89 22.32
C ALA A 370 2.64 -18.66 23.09
N ALA A 371 1.94 -17.51 23.00
CA ALA A 371 2.25 -16.33 23.80
C ALA A 371 2.19 -16.62 25.31
N LYS A 372 1.11 -17.28 25.76
CA LYS A 372 0.86 -17.60 27.17
C LYS A 372 1.87 -18.61 27.74
N GLU A 373 2.32 -19.56 26.93
CA GLU A 373 3.30 -20.59 27.30
C GLU A 373 4.75 -20.09 27.20
N GLY A 374 4.96 -18.85 26.75
CA GLY A 374 6.29 -18.27 26.57
C GLY A 374 7.04 -18.80 25.35
N GLN A 375 6.33 -19.40 24.39
CA GLN A 375 6.81 -19.91 23.10
C GLN A 375 6.72 -18.83 21.99
N LEU A 376 6.93 -17.57 22.36
CA LEU A 376 7.02 -16.41 21.44
C LEU A 376 8.11 -15.44 21.93
N ASN A 377 9.13 -15.96 22.60
CA ASN A 377 10.19 -15.17 23.24
C ASN A 377 11.55 -15.34 22.55
N SER A 378 11.57 -15.85 21.32
CA SER A 378 12.78 -15.98 20.50
C SER A 378 12.49 -15.84 19.00
N SER A 379 13.53 -15.62 18.20
CA SER A 379 13.44 -15.59 16.73
C SER A 379 12.96 -16.93 16.18
N THR A 380 13.46 -18.04 16.74
CA THR A 380 13.05 -19.40 16.35
C THR A 380 11.56 -19.65 16.61
N ASP A 381 11.05 -19.20 17.76
CA ASP A 381 9.62 -19.32 18.09
C ASP A 381 8.74 -18.53 17.11
N ALA A 382 9.12 -17.28 16.83
CA ALA A 382 8.42 -16.44 15.86
C ALA A 382 8.44 -17.10 14.48
N GLN A 383 9.60 -17.58 14.04
CA GLN A 383 9.78 -18.28 12.76
C GLN A 383 8.85 -19.49 12.63
N LEU A 384 8.71 -20.30 13.67
CA LEU A 384 7.81 -21.46 13.69
C LEU A 384 6.35 -21.05 13.47
N GLN A 385 5.89 -20.01 14.16
CA GLN A 385 4.49 -19.54 14.03
C GLN A 385 4.22 -18.85 12.68
N ILE A 386 5.18 -18.09 12.17
CA ILE A 386 5.08 -17.46 10.84
C ILE A 386 5.04 -18.53 9.76
N ALA A 387 5.93 -19.52 9.81
CA ALA A 387 5.95 -20.63 8.86
C ALA A 387 4.64 -21.43 8.90
N ARG A 388 4.11 -21.72 10.09
CA ARG A 388 2.78 -22.35 10.26
C ARG A 388 1.71 -21.56 9.53
N ILE A 389 1.61 -20.25 9.81
CA ILE A 389 0.58 -19.40 9.20
C ILE A 389 0.76 -19.36 7.68
N LEU A 390 1.98 -19.23 7.16
CA LEU A 390 2.24 -19.16 5.71
C LEU A 390 1.96 -20.47 4.97
N GLN A 391 2.04 -21.61 5.64
CA GLN A 391 1.79 -22.95 5.08
C GLN A 391 0.32 -23.37 5.17
N ASP A 392 -0.45 -22.80 6.10
CA ASP A 392 -1.85 -23.14 6.30
C ASP A 392 -2.77 -22.38 5.34
N ASP A 393 -3.22 -23.04 4.27
CA ASP A 393 -4.13 -22.46 3.27
C ASP A 393 -5.50 -22.07 3.84
N ALA A 394 -5.92 -22.57 5.02
CA ALA A 394 -7.18 -22.17 5.65
C ALA A 394 -7.13 -20.79 6.32
N ILE A 395 -5.92 -20.28 6.60
CA ILE A 395 -5.73 -18.94 7.14
C ILE A 395 -5.63 -17.96 5.98
N ASP A 396 -6.55 -17.02 5.88
CA ASP A 396 -6.48 -15.97 4.86
C ASP A 396 -5.29 -15.01 5.12
N LYS A 397 -4.55 -14.64 4.07
CA LYS A 397 -3.32 -13.82 4.14
C LYS A 397 -3.39 -12.63 3.17
N PRO A 398 -4.43 -11.78 3.29
CA PRO A 398 -4.74 -10.76 2.29
C PRO A 398 -3.61 -9.73 2.12
N ARG A 399 -2.76 -9.53 3.15
CA ARG A 399 -1.63 -8.60 3.11
C ARG A 399 -0.57 -8.98 2.08
N ILE A 400 -0.44 -10.26 1.72
CA ILE A 400 0.52 -10.71 0.70
C ILE A 400 0.12 -10.16 -0.68
N LEU A 401 -1.13 -10.36 -1.11
CA LEU A 401 -1.61 -9.81 -2.38
C LEU A 401 -1.64 -8.28 -2.35
N ARG A 402 -2.11 -7.69 -1.24
CA ARG A 402 -2.16 -6.24 -1.05
C ARG A 402 -0.80 -5.58 -1.20
N PHE A 403 0.28 -6.22 -0.73
CA PHE A 403 1.64 -5.74 -0.98
C PHE A 403 1.90 -5.55 -2.48
N PHE A 404 1.59 -6.53 -3.33
CA PHE A 404 1.83 -6.42 -4.76
C PHE A 404 0.89 -5.42 -5.43
N GLN A 405 -0.38 -5.34 -5.00
CA GLN A 405 -1.32 -4.32 -5.44
C GLN A 405 -0.77 -2.90 -5.19
N GLU A 406 -0.20 -2.65 -4.02
CA GLU A 406 0.36 -1.35 -3.63
C GLU A 406 1.76 -1.09 -4.22
N PHE A 407 2.60 -2.13 -4.35
CA PHE A 407 3.93 -2.04 -4.93
C PHE A 407 3.88 -1.69 -6.41
N PHE A 408 3.09 -2.44 -7.18
CA PHE A 408 2.89 -2.19 -8.60
C PHE A 408 1.89 -1.07 -8.84
N GLY A 409 0.96 -0.80 -7.92
CA GLY A 409 -0.04 0.26 -8.06
C GLY A 409 -1.11 -0.02 -9.12
N TYR A 410 -1.25 -1.28 -9.58
CA TYR A 410 -2.20 -1.63 -10.64
C TYR A 410 -3.67 -1.47 -10.20
N SER A 411 -3.96 -1.50 -8.89
CA SER A 411 -5.28 -1.25 -8.31
C SER A 411 -5.78 0.19 -8.46
N GLN A 412 -5.01 1.05 -9.14
CA GLN A 412 -5.41 2.42 -9.47
C GLN A 412 -5.90 2.55 -10.91
N ALA A 413 -5.93 1.45 -11.68
CA ALA A 413 -6.36 1.48 -13.07
C ALA A 413 -7.80 2.01 -13.18
N HIS A 414 -8.68 1.66 -12.24
CA HIS A 414 -10.09 2.09 -12.23
C HIS A 414 -10.30 3.58 -11.95
N LYS A 415 -9.25 4.29 -11.52
CA LYS A 415 -9.27 5.74 -11.34
C LYS A 415 -8.88 6.49 -12.62
N VAL A 416 -8.32 5.80 -13.61
CA VAL A 416 -7.96 6.39 -14.90
C VAL A 416 -9.14 6.22 -15.84
N PHE A 417 -9.89 7.31 -16.02
CA PHE A 417 -11.10 7.31 -16.84
C PHE A 417 -10.75 7.47 -18.31
N LYS A 418 -11.08 6.47 -19.12
CA LYS A 418 -10.95 6.52 -20.57
C LYS A 418 -12.27 6.92 -21.20
N ASP A 419 -12.22 7.71 -22.25
CA ASP A 419 -13.41 8.08 -23.02
C ASP A 419 -14.07 6.86 -23.67
N GLU A 420 -15.40 6.81 -23.66
CA GLU A 420 -16.18 5.65 -24.13
C GLU A 420 -15.96 5.38 -25.62
N ASP A 421 -15.90 6.42 -26.47
CA ASP A 421 -15.71 6.27 -27.91
C ASP A 421 -14.32 5.67 -28.20
N ARG A 422 -13.29 6.10 -27.46
CA ARG A 422 -11.92 5.57 -27.57
C ARG A 422 -11.76 4.16 -27.01
N SER A 423 -12.56 3.80 -26.01
CA SER A 423 -12.64 2.44 -25.49
C SER A 423 -13.40 1.49 -26.43
N GLY A 424 -14.08 2.05 -27.45
CA GLY A 424 -14.90 1.30 -28.38
C GLY A 424 -16.29 0.94 -27.84
N GLY A 425 -16.86 1.75 -26.94
CA GLY A 425 -18.23 1.60 -26.41
C GLY A 425 -18.36 0.73 -25.14
N PHE A 426 -17.27 0.53 -24.40
CA PHE A 426 -17.22 -0.47 -23.32
C PHE A 426 -17.90 -0.01 -22.01
N ALA A 427 -18.24 1.27 -21.86
CA ALA A 427 -18.90 1.79 -20.66
C ALA A 427 -20.40 1.44 -20.57
N TYR A 428 -20.98 0.86 -21.64
CA TYR A 428 -22.43 0.71 -21.84
C TYR A 428 -23.18 -0.18 -20.83
N TYR A 429 -22.50 -0.93 -19.95
CA TYR A 429 -23.15 -1.85 -19.01
C TYR A 429 -22.86 -1.60 -17.52
N GLY A 430 -22.24 -0.46 -17.17
CA GLY A 430 -22.00 -0.10 -15.77
C GLY A 430 -20.90 -0.90 -15.07
N GLU A 431 -20.18 -1.77 -15.79
CA GLU A 431 -18.96 -2.43 -15.29
C GLU A 431 -17.75 -1.53 -15.55
N ASN A 432 -16.96 -1.25 -14.51
CA ASN A 432 -15.77 -0.40 -14.60
C ASN A 432 -14.63 -1.19 -15.27
N TYR A 433 -14.42 -1.01 -16.57
CA TYR A 433 -13.41 -1.71 -17.40
C TYR A 433 -12.06 -1.95 -16.70
N PRO A 434 -11.42 -0.97 -16.05
CA PRO A 434 -10.13 -1.19 -15.42
C PRO A 434 -10.19 -2.13 -14.19
N ALA A 435 -11.33 -2.23 -13.50
CA ALA A 435 -11.48 -3.11 -12.33
C ALA A 435 -11.41 -4.60 -12.72
N MET A 436 -11.73 -4.96 -13.96
CA MET A 436 -11.57 -6.33 -14.43
C MET A 436 -10.08 -6.67 -14.68
N TYR A 437 -9.29 -5.77 -15.26
CA TYR A 437 -7.85 -5.98 -15.40
C TYR A 437 -7.13 -6.01 -14.05
N GLU A 438 -7.63 -5.27 -13.06
CA GLU A 438 -7.13 -5.38 -11.69
C GLU A 438 -7.29 -6.81 -11.15
N LYS A 439 -8.42 -7.46 -11.43
CA LYS A 439 -8.64 -8.87 -11.08
C LYS A 439 -7.73 -9.81 -11.87
N ASP A 440 -7.57 -9.61 -13.18
CA ASP A 440 -6.61 -10.37 -13.99
C ASP A 440 -5.19 -10.28 -13.41
N ALA A 441 -4.78 -9.07 -12.99
CA ALA A 441 -3.50 -8.80 -12.36
C ALA A 441 -3.37 -9.50 -11.00
N ASP A 442 -4.43 -9.52 -10.19
CA ASP A 442 -4.48 -10.29 -8.95
C ASP A 442 -4.25 -11.79 -9.24
N PHE A 443 -4.91 -12.38 -10.25
CA PHE A 443 -4.69 -13.78 -10.61
C PHE A 443 -3.28 -14.07 -11.11
N PHE A 444 -2.73 -13.18 -11.92
CA PHE A 444 -1.34 -13.26 -12.36
C PHE A 444 -0.38 -13.33 -11.16
N VAL A 445 -0.54 -12.44 -10.19
CA VAL A 445 0.28 -12.41 -8.97
C VAL A 445 0.07 -13.67 -8.13
N MET A 446 -1.19 -14.04 -7.86
CA MET A 446 -1.54 -15.18 -7.01
C MET A 446 -1.02 -16.51 -7.59
N ASN A 447 -1.06 -16.70 -8.90
CA ASN A 447 -0.50 -17.88 -9.57
C ASN A 447 1.02 -17.99 -9.37
N ILE A 448 1.75 -16.88 -9.43
CA ILE A 448 3.20 -16.88 -9.18
C ILE A 448 3.48 -17.17 -7.71
N LEU A 449 2.72 -16.58 -6.79
CA LEU A 449 2.84 -16.82 -5.36
C LEU A 449 2.45 -18.24 -4.92
N GLU A 450 1.55 -18.88 -5.64
CA GLU A 450 1.16 -20.27 -5.41
C GLU A 450 2.30 -21.24 -5.77
N LYS A 451 2.99 -20.98 -6.89
CA LYS A 451 4.20 -21.72 -7.29
C LYS A 451 5.39 -21.43 -6.34
N ASP A 452 5.47 -20.20 -5.83
CA ASP A 452 6.45 -19.73 -4.84
C ASP A 452 7.91 -20.01 -5.20
N GLN A 453 8.27 -19.81 -6.47
CA GLN A 453 9.61 -20.01 -7.02
C GLN A 453 10.01 -18.80 -7.85
N ASP A 454 11.23 -18.29 -7.70
CA ASP A 454 11.74 -17.12 -8.43
C ASP A 454 10.71 -15.97 -8.54
N VAL A 455 9.97 -15.71 -7.47
CA VAL A 455 8.73 -14.91 -7.49
C VAL A 455 8.94 -13.54 -8.12
N PHE A 456 10.00 -12.81 -7.74
CA PHE A 456 10.28 -11.48 -8.29
C PHE A 456 10.62 -11.52 -9.78
N ARG A 457 11.42 -12.51 -10.19
CA ARG A 457 11.77 -12.70 -11.59
C ARG A 457 10.53 -13.02 -12.42
N GLN A 458 9.68 -13.95 -11.95
CA GLN A 458 8.44 -14.32 -12.64
C GLN A 458 7.45 -13.16 -12.71
N LEU A 459 7.33 -12.36 -11.65
CA LEU A 459 6.49 -11.15 -11.65
C LEU A 459 6.93 -10.13 -12.69
N LEU A 460 8.22 -10.08 -13.03
CA LEU A 460 8.76 -9.21 -14.07
C LEU A 460 8.74 -9.85 -15.46
N THR A 461 8.95 -11.16 -15.60
CA THR A 461 9.25 -11.78 -16.90
C THR A 461 8.22 -12.77 -17.43
N SER A 462 7.27 -13.23 -16.60
CA SER A 462 6.29 -14.24 -17.01
C SER A 462 5.47 -13.78 -18.21
N ASP A 463 5.35 -14.63 -19.22
CA ASP A 463 4.46 -14.45 -20.36
C ASP A 463 3.09 -15.13 -20.15
N GLU A 464 2.88 -15.78 -18.99
CA GLU A 464 1.68 -16.51 -18.60
C GLU A 464 0.67 -15.59 -17.88
N TYR A 465 -0.41 -15.20 -18.56
CA TYR A 465 -1.46 -14.30 -18.07
C TYR A 465 -2.78 -14.99 -17.83
N TYR A 466 -3.54 -14.49 -16.86
CA TYR A 466 -4.94 -14.83 -16.65
C TYR A 466 -5.80 -13.76 -17.31
N ILE A 467 -6.76 -14.20 -18.12
CA ILE A 467 -7.67 -13.30 -18.84
C ILE A 467 -9.08 -13.76 -18.48
N ILE A 468 -9.68 -13.12 -17.48
CA ILE A 468 -11.04 -13.46 -17.05
C ILE A 468 -12.01 -13.05 -18.14
N ASN A 469 -12.79 -14.00 -18.62
CA ASN A 469 -14.03 -13.71 -19.31
C ASN A 469 -15.20 -14.40 -18.58
N ARG A 470 -16.43 -13.93 -18.81
CA ARG A 470 -17.63 -14.50 -18.16
C ARG A 470 -17.83 -16.00 -18.39
N ALA A 471 -17.17 -16.59 -19.40
CA ALA A 471 -17.29 -18.00 -19.76
C ALA A 471 -16.10 -18.86 -19.29
N THR A 472 -15.04 -18.31 -18.69
CA THR A 472 -13.76 -19.03 -18.48
C THR A 472 -13.95 -20.27 -17.62
N PHE A 473 -14.69 -20.14 -16.52
CA PHE A 473 -15.05 -21.27 -15.67
C PHE A 473 -15.91 -22.30 -16.44
N ARG A 474 -16.98 -21.85 -17.10
CA ARG A 474 -17.94 -22.71 -17.82
C ARG A 474 -17.28 -23.49 -18.94
N ASN A 475 -16.44 -22.83 -19.73
CA ASN A 475 -15.67 -23.43 -20.81
C ASN A 475 -14.72 -24.52 -20.25
N THR A 476 -14.18 -24.37 -19.04
CA THR A 476 -13.22 -25.34 -18.46
C THR A 476 -13.92 -26.60 -18.06
N VAL A 477 -15.06 -26.43 -17.40
CA VAL A 477 -15.94 -27.52 -17.03
C VAL A 477 -16.46 -28.22 -18.29
N TYR A 478 -16.86 -27.46 -19.32
CA TYR A 478 -17.32 -28.01 -20.60
C TYR A 478 -16.24 -28.85 -21.31
N ASP A 479 -15.05 -28.29 -21.49
CA ASP A 479 -13.93 -28.99 -22.14
C ASP A 479 -13.50 -30.23 -21.36
N PHE A 480 -13.48 -30.13 -20.03
CA PHE A 480 -13.21 -31.27 -19.16
C PHE A 480 -14.27 -32.35 -19.32
N TYR A 481 -15.55 -31.97 -19.32
CA TYR A 481 -16.63 -32.92 -19.55
C TYR A 481 -16.50 -33.60 -20.90
N LYS A 482 -16.26 -32.84 -21.98
CA LYS A 482 -16.09 -33.37 -23.33
C LYS A 482 -15.00 -34.42 -23.43
N LYS A 483 -13.85 -34.19 -22.78
CA LYS A 483 -12.73 -35.14 -22.76
C LYS A 483 -12.98 -36.39 -21.93
N ASN A 484 -13.92 -36.32 -20.98
CA ASN A 484 -14.22 -37.40 -20.02
C ASN A 484 -15.68 -37.88 -20.12
N GLN A 485 -16.35 -37.61 -21.24
CA GLN A 485 -17.80 -37.70 -21.37
C GLN A 485 -18.34 -39.08 -21.01
N GLN A 486 -17.75 -40.14 -21.57
CA GLN A 486 -18.20 -41.52 -21.32
C GLN A 486 -18.17 -41.90 -19.84
N GLN A 487 -17.13 -41.48 -19.09
CA GLN A 487 -16.98 -41.79 -17.66
C GLN A 487 -17.95 -40.95 -16.82
N LEU A 488 -18.01 -39.65 -17.07
CA LEU A 488 -18.91 -38.74 -16.35
C LEU A 488 -20.39 -39.06 -16.62
N ASP A 489 -20.72 -39.51 -17.83
CA ASP A 489 -22.07 -39.95 -18.18
C ASP A 489 -22.48 -41.22 -17.44
N ALA A 490 -21.53 -42.14 -17.23
CA ALA A 490 -21.70 -43.33 -16.40
C ALA A 490 -21.69 -43.04 -14.88
N GLY A 491 -21.47 -41.79 -14.46
CA GLY A 491 -21.36 -41.40 -13.05
C GLY A 491 -20.00 -41.74 -12.41
N GLU A 492 -19.02 -42.15 -13.22
CA GLU A 492 -17.67 -42.48 -12.78
C GLU A 492 -16.83 -41.20 -12.70
N TYR A 493 -16.63 -40.68 -11.48
CA TYR A 493 -15.84 -39.47 -11.26
C TYR A 493 -14.82 -39.65 -10.13
N PRO A 494 -13.73 -40.40 -10.40
CA PRO A 494 -12.73 -40.74 -9.39
C PRO A 494 -11.98 -39.49 -8.89
N GLU A 495 -11.41 -39.58 -7.69
CA GLU A 495 -10.68 -38.47 -7.04
C GLU A 495 -9.58 -37.88 -7.94
N ALA A 496 -8.90 -38.72 -8.74
CA ALA A 496 -7.90 -38.24 -9.71
C ALA A 496 -8.49 -37.28 -10.76
N LYS A 497 -9.73 -37.50 -11.19
CA LYS A 497 -10.44 -36.64 -12.15
C LYS A 497 -10.97 -35.36 -11.49
N GLN A 498 -11.38 -35.45 -10.23
CA GLN A 498 -11.71 -34.26 -9.43
C GLN A 498 -10.49 -33.35 -9.27
N LYS A 499 -9.34 -33.93 -8.92
CA LYS A 499 -8.06 -33.21 -8.84
C LYS A 499 -7.62 -32.66 -10.19
N GLU A 500 -7.82 -33.39 -11.28
CA GLU A 500 -7.54 -32.89 -12.64
C GLU A 500 -8.40 -31.65 -12.96
N LEU A 501 -9.71 -31.67 -12.69
CA LEU A 501 -10.57 -30.52 -12.95
C LEU A 501 -10.21 -29.33 -12.05
N LEU A 502 -9.98 -29.55 -10.76
CA LEU A 502 -9.48 -28.54 -9.83
C LEU A 502 -8.17 -27.93 -10.35
N GLN A 503 -7.20 -28.76 -10.77
CA GLN A 503 -5.94 -28.30 -11.34
C GLN A 503 -6.14 -27.49 -12.64
N ARG A 504 -7.06 -27.89 -13.52
CA ARG A 504 -7.38 -27.16 -14.76
C ARG A 504 -8.03 -25.81 -14.49
N LEU A 505 -8.80 -25.70 -13.41
CA LEU A 505 -9.36 -24.45 -12.90
C LEU A 505 -8.37 -23.69 -11.99
N ASN A 506 -7.18 -24.26 -11.80
CA ASN A 506 -6.18 -23.81 -10.85
C ASN A 506 -6.74 -23.59 -9.42
N LEU A 507 -7.63 -24.48 -8.96
CA LEU A 507 -8.24 -24.42 -7.64
C LEU A 507 -7.57 -25.45 -6.72
N LYS A 508 -7.34 -25.10 -5.46
CA LYS A 508 -6.98 -26.07 -4.41
C LYS A 508 -8.20 -26.81 -3.89
N GLY A 509 -9.37 -26.16 -3.96
CA GLY A 509 -10.65 -26.74 -3.62
C GLY A 509 -11.82 -25.89 -4.12
N TRP A 510 -13.01 -26.48 -4.13
CA TRP A 510 -14.21 -25.85 -4.70
C TRP A 510 -14.65 -24.56 -3.99
N HIS A 511 -14.29 -24.39 -2.72
CA HIS A 511 -14.60 -23.18 -1.95
C HIS A 511 -13.92 -21.92 -2.54
N GLU A 512 -12.81 -22.09 -3.26
CA GLU A 512 -12.10 -20.98 -3.91
C GLU A 512 -12.80 -20.52 -5.19
N LEU A 513 -13.69 -21.31 -5.79
CA LEU A 513 -14.21 -21.07 -7.14
C LEU A 513 -14.85 -19.68 -7.30
N ASN A 514 -15.74 -19.32 -6.38
CA ASN A 514 -16.48 -18.06 -6.47
C ASN A 514 -15.57 -16.86 -6.25
N VAL A 515 -14.57 -17.00 -5.38
CA VAL A 515 -13.54 -15.97 -5.13
C VAL A 515 -12.62 -15.85 -6.34
N LYS A 516 -12.23 -16.99 -6.94
CA LYS A 516 -11.26 -17.08 -8.04
C LYS A 516 -11.81 -16.65 -9.40
N TYR A 517 -13.11 -16.67 -9.62
CA TYR A 517 -13.69 -16.24 -10.91
C TYR A 517 -14.72 -15.14 -10.76
N ASP A 518 -14.81 -14.50 -9.59
CA ASP A 518 -15.74 -13.39 -9.32
C ASP A 518 -17.20 -13.74 -9.65
N LEU A 519 -17.61 -14.98 -9.38
CA LEU A 519 -18.91 -15.53 -9.76
C LEU A 519 -20.03 -15.07 -8.81
N HIS A 520 -19.97 -13.85 -8.28
CA HIS A 520 -20.92 -13.31 -7.32
C HIS A 520 -22.35 -13.40 -7.88
N ASN A 521 -23.08 -14.43 -7.44
CA ASN A 521 -24.45 -14.83 -7.84
C ASN A 521 -24.59 -15.74 -9.06
N PHE A 522 -23.52 -16.03 -9.79
CA PHE A 522 -23.59 -16.79 -11.04
C PHE A 522 -23.54 -18.32 -10.83
N ASN A 523 -22.75 -18.81 -9.86
CA ASN A 523 -22.59 -20.26 -9.59
C ASN A 523 -22.26 -20.55 -8.12
N LYS A 524 -22.98 -19.92 -7.18
CA LYS A 524 -22.74 -20.06 -5.74
C LYS A 524 -22.80 -21.51 -5.23
N GLU A 525 -23.54 -22.37 -5.91
CA GLU A 525 -23.80 -23.76 -5.51
C GLU A 525 -22.93 -24.79 -6.23
N PHE A 526 -21.98 -24.36 -7.07
CA PHE A 526 -21.12 -25.31 -7.77
C PHE A 526 -20.18 -26.03 -6.80
N ASP A 527 -20.37 -27.33 -6.65
CA ASP A 527 -19.64 -28.21 -5.73
C ASP A 527 -18.69 -29.17 -6.46
N GLY A 528 -18.57 -29.04 -7.78
CA GLY A 528 -17.77 -29.91 -8.62
C GLY A 528 -18.37 -31.29 -8.90
N SER A 529 -19.59 -31.58 -8.42
CA SER A 529 -20.25 -32.87 -8.65
C SER A 529 -20.53 -33.13 -10.14
N VAL A 530 -20.69 -34.40 -10.52
CA VAL A 530 -21.07 -34.78 -11.89
C VAL A 530 -22.37 -34.09 -12.31
N ALA A 531 -23.31 -33.92 -11.39
CA ALA A 531 -24.56 -33.21 -11.64
C ALA A 531 -24.32 -31.72 -11.97
N ALA A 532 -23.50 -31.03 -11.17
CA ALA A 532 -23.13 -29.64 -11.42
C ALA A 532 -22.36 -29.47 -12.74
N ILE A 533 -21.45 -30.41 -13.06
CA ILE A 533 -20.72 -30.43 -14.34
C ILE A 533 -21.69 -30.59 -15.51
N LYS A 534 -22.63 -31.56 -15.44
CA LYS A 534 -23.62 -31.80 -16.49
C LYS A 534 -24.56 -30.61 -16.67
N GLN A 535 -24.98 -29.96 -15.59
CA GLN A 535 -25.79 -28.75 -15.66
C GLN A 535 -25.08 -27.64 -16.44
N ILE A 536 -23.80 -27.37 -16.14
CA ILE A 536 -23.00 -26.38 -16.90
C ILE A 536 -22.90 -26.76 -18.37
N VAL A 537 -22.77 -28.05 -18.67
CA VAL A 537 -22.66 -28.54 -20.05
C VAL A 537 -23.96 -28.38 -20.80
N GLU A 538 -25.10 -28.73 -20.20
CA GLU A 538 -26.44 -28.53 -20.77
C GLU A 538 -26.71 -27.05 -21.04
N GLU A 539 -26.36 -26.18 -20.08
CA GLU A 539 -26.38 -24.73 -20.23
C GLU A 539 -25.54 -24.31 -21.45
N GLN A 540 -24.29 -24.76 -21.56
CA GLN A 540 -23.40 -24.44 -22.67
C GLN A 540 -23.91 -24.94 -24.03
N TYR A 541 -24.42 -26.18 -24.12
CA TYR A 541 -24.98 -26.72 -25.36
C TYR A 541 -26.24 -25.97 -25.81
N SER A 542 -27.10 -25.60 -24.86
CA SER A 542 -28.28 -24.80 -25.15
C SER A 542 -27.93 -23.44 -25.76
N TRP A 543 -26.71 -22.96 -25.54
CA TRP A 543 -26.20 -21.72 -26.14
C TRP A 543 -25.50 -21.95 -27.48
N MET A 544 -24.85 -23.11 -27.67
CA MET A 544 -24.19 -23.44 -28.94
C MET A 544 -25.16 -23.72 -30.09
N ASP A 545 -26.36 -24.24 -29.80
CA ASP A 545 -27.33 -24.69 -30.82
C ASP A 545 -28.46 -23.66 -31.08
N THR A 546 -28.35 -22.45 -30.52
CA THR A 546 -29.34 -21.40 -30.72
C THR A 546 -29.13 -20.67 -32.06
N LYS A 547 -30.22 -20.42 -32.80
CA LYS A 547 -30.24 -19.63 -34.04
C LYS A 547 -30.94 -18.28 -33.88
N ASP A 548 -31.33 -17.96 -32.65
CA ASP A 548 -32.04 -16.74 -32.33
C ASP A 548 -31.05 -15.57 -32.33
N GLU A 549 -31.16 -14.70 -33.33
CA GLU A 549 -30.27 -13.56 -33.53
C GLU A 549 -30.32 -12.57 -32.36
N ASP A 550 -31.46 -12.37 -31.70
CA ASP A 550 -31.56 -11.50 -30.53
C ASP A 550 -30.83 -12.11 -29.33
N ILE A 551 -30.93 -13.42 -29.15
CA ILE A 551 -30.17 -14.19 -28.15
C ILE A 551 -28.68 -14.16 -28.47
N LEU A 552 -28.26 -14.29 -29.73
CA LEU A 552 -26.85 -14.25 -30.12
C LEU A 552 -26.26 -12.83 -30.00
N LEU A 553 -26.98 -11.78 -30.41
CA LEU A 553 -26.59 -10.36 -30.27
C LEU A 553 -26.62 -9.87 -28.81
N HIS A 554 -27.54 -10.37 -27.98
CA HIS A 554 -27.56 -10.07 -26.54
C HIS A 554 -26.57 -10.92 -25.73
N ARG A 555 -26.00 -12.01 -26.27
CA ARG A 555 -25.16 -12.97 -25.51
C ARG A 555 -23.71 -13.08 -25.98
N MET A 556 -23.40 -12.85 -27.26
CA MET A 556 -22.18 -12.15 -27.63
C MET A 556 -22.47 -10.66 -27.43
N GLN A 557 -22.57 -10.20 -26.18
CA GLN A 557 -22.57 -8.75 -26.01
C GLN A 557 -21.29 -8.26 -26.68
N ALA A 558 -21.42 -7.37 -27.67
CA ALA A 558 -20.30 -6.76 -28.39
C ALA A 558 -19.23 -6.17 -27.46
N LEU A 559 -19.57 -6.00 -26.17
CA LEU A 559 -18.66 -5.88 -25.03
C LEU A 559 -17.45 -6.82 -25.08
N TYR A 560 -17.64 -8.13 -25.27
CA TYR A 560 -16.56 -9.10 -25.02
C TYR A 560 -15.65 -9.35 -26.23
N ALA A 561 -15.99 -8.81 -27.40
CA ALA A 561 -15.09 -8.80 -28.55
C ALA A 561 -13.85 -7.90 -28.32
N LYS A 562 -13.96 -6.90 -27.41
CA LYS A 562 -12.94 -5.86 -27.22
C LYS A 562 -12.14 -5.97 -25.92
N TYR A 563 -12.64 -6.68 -24.91
CA TYR A 563 -11.93 -6.94 -23.65
C TYR A 563 -10.63 -7.75 -23.85
N PRO A 564 -10.63 -8.86 -24.61
CA PRO A 564 -9.42 -9.60 -24.99
C PRO A 564 -8.41 -8.79 -25.81
N MET A 565 -8.87 -7.78 -26.57
CA MET A 565 -8.01 -7.02 -27.48
C MET A 565 -6.88 -6.27 -26.77
N VAL A 566 -7.03 -6.03 -25.47
CA VAL A 566 -6.02 -5.32 -24.66
C VAL A 566 -4.84 -6.23 -24.33
N TYR A 567 -5.04 -7.55 -24.41
CA TYR A 567 -3.99 -8.56 -24.47
C TYR A 567 -3.57 -8.87 -25.91
N ASP A 568 -3.95 -8.05 -26.89
CA ASP A 568 -3.68 -8.23 -28.32
C ASP A 568 -4.30 -9.51 -28.90
N LEU A 569 -5.43 -9.98 -28.33
CA LEU A 569 -6.14 -11.15 -28.84
C LEU A 569 -6.88 -10.80 -30.13
N ARG A 570 -6.69 -11.62 -31.16
CA ARG A 570 -7.46 -11.54 -32.41
C ARG A 570 -8.87 -12.09 -32.17
N ASP A 571 -9.85 -11.64 -32.95
CA ASP A 571 -11.25 -12.09 -32.80
C ASP A 571 -11.41 -13.62 -32.89
N ASP A 572 -10.60 -14.29 -33.72
CA ASP A 572 -10.56 -15.75 -33.86
C ASP A 572 -9.87 -16.48 -32.69
N GLU A 573 -9.19 -15.76 -31.79
CA GLU A 573 -8.53 -16.31 -30.60
C GLU A 573 -9.43 -16.26 -29.35
N GLN A 574 -10.59 -15.60 -29.43
CA GLN A 574 -11.44 -15.33 -28.27
C GLN A 574 -12.35 -16.51 -27.90
N ASP A 575 -12.64 -17.40 -28.84
CA ASP A 575 -13.59 -18.51 -28.67
C ASP A 575 -13.11 -19.61 -27.70
N PHE A 576 -11.80 -19.65 -27.37
CA PHE A 576 -11.24 -20.70 -26.51
C PHE A 576 -10.12 -20.15 -25.62
N LEU A 577 -10.48 -19.34 -24.62
CA LEU A 577 -9.55 -18.97 -23.55
C LEU A 577 -9.36 -20.11 -22.54
N LEU A 578 -9.30 -21.39 -22.96
CA LEU A 578 -8.76 -22.49 -22.13
C LEU A 578 -7.72 -23.40 -22.80
N PRO A 579 -6.71 -23.91 -22.04
CA PRO A 579 -6.48 -23.75 -20.60
C PRO A 579 -5.73 -22.46 -20.20
N GLN A 580 -6.10 -21.86 -19.07
CA GLN A 580 -5.35 -20.76 -18.43
C GLN A 580 -4.22 -21.32 -17.54
N PRO A 581 -3.10 -20.60 -17.32
CA PRO A 581 -2.78 -19.28 -17.89
C PRO A 581 -2.33 -19.32 -19.37
N TYR A 582 -2.47 -18.20 -20.07
CA TYR A 582 -2.04 -18.01 -21.46
C TYR A 582 -0.65 -17.47 -21.60
N LYS A 583 0.14 -18.10 -22.48
CA LYS A 583 1.29 -17.42 -23.06
C LYS A 583 0.85 -16.34 -24.03
N ARG A 584 1.21 -15.09 -23.77
CA ARG A 584 0.93 -13.96 -24.66
C ARG A 584 2.23 -13.41 -25.27
N PRO A 585 2.34 -13.39 -26.62
CA PRO A 585 3.49 -12.75 -27.25
C PRO A 585 3.50 -11.25 -26.95
N ASN A 586 4.68 -10.64 -27.04
CA ASN A 586 4.87 -9.21 -26.74
C ASN A 586 4.44 -8.82 -25.31
N ARG A 587 4.63 -9.71 -24.34
CA ARG A 587 4.35 -9.46 -22.92
C ARG A 587 5.47 -10.04 -22.05
N ALA A 588 5.76 -9.38 -20.94
CA ALA A 588 6.71 -9.77 -19.91
C ALA A 588 6.27 -9.18 -18.56
N GLY A 589 5.67 -10.04 -17.73
CA GLY A 589 5.28 -9.76 -16.36
C GLY A 589 4.30 -8.62 -16.13
N MET A 590 4.30 -8.09 -14.92
CA MET A 590 3.34 -7.07 -14.47
C MET A 590 3.54 -5.74 -15.20
N LEU A 591 4.76 -5.39 -15.61
CA LEU A 591 5.02 -4.09 -16.27
C LEU A 591 4.50 -4.00 -17.70
N THR A 592 4.11 -5.12 -18.30
CA THR A 592 3.36 -5.15 -19.57
C THR A 592 1.91 -5.58 -19.38
N HIS A 593 1.46 -5.77 -18.14
CA HIS A 593 0.08 -6.10 -17.82
C HIS A 593 -0.82 -4.86 -18.05
N PRO A 594 -2.01 -5.02 -18.67
CA PRO A 594 -2.91 -3.90 -18.92
C PRO A 594 -3.22 -3.02 -17.70
N ALA A 595 -3.54 -3.64 -16.56
CA ALA A 595 -3.80 -2.92 -15.31
C ALA A 595 -2.66 -1.97 -14.90
N TRP A 596 -1.40 -2.42 -14.99
CA TRP A 596 -0.25 -1.56 -14.68
C TRP A 596 -0.09 -0.44 -15.71
N LEU A 597 -0.19 -0.77 -17.00
CA LEU A 597 -0.04 0.19 -18.11
C LEU A 597 -1.11 1.30 -18.07
N ILE A 598 -2.35 0.95 -17.71
CA ILE A 598 -3.47 1.88 -17.51
C ILE A 598 -3.25 2.72 -16.26
N ALA A 599 -2.93 2.11 -15.12
CA ALA A 599 -2.69 2.81 -13.86
C ALA A 599 -1.54 3.85 -13.96
N HIS A 600 -0.59 3.63 -14.88
CA HIS A 600 0.52 4.52 -15.19
C HIS A 600 0.34 5.22 -16.55
N SER A 601 -0.89 5.59 -16.89
CA SER A 601 -1.24 6.43 -18.03
C SER A 601 -2.07 7.65 -17.60
N LEU A 602 -2.26 8.60 -18.52
CA LEU A 602 -3.25 9.67 -18.38
C LEU A 602 -4.60 9.18 -18.93
N ASN A 603 -5.66 9.95 -18.70
CA ASN A 603 -6.99 9.62 -19.23
C ASN A 603 -7.03 9.50 -20.76
N ASP A 604 -6.16 10.23 -21.45
CA ASP A 604 -6.19 10.36 -22.90
C ASP A 604 -4.89 9.98 -23.62
N SER A 605 -3.85 9.57 -22.90
CA SER A 605 -2.52 9.34 -23.48
C SER A 605 -1.63 8.48 -22.58
N THR A 606 -0.55 7.92 -23.14
CA THR A 606 0.48 7.24 -22.35
C THR A 606 1.29 8.24 -21.53
N ASP A 607 1.92 7.77 -20.46
CA ASP A 607 2.81 8.60 -19.63
C ASP A 607 4.17 7.92 -19.42
N PRO A 608 5.10 8.05 -20.39
CA PRO A 608 6.46 7.51 -20.27
C PRO A 608 7.20 8.03 -19.04
N ILE A 609 6.97 9.30 -18.68
CA ILE A 609 7.66 9.96 -17.56
C ILE A 609 7.29 9.26 -16.25
N ARG A 610 5.98 9.03 -16.02
CA ARG A 610 5.48 8.33 -14.84
C ARG A 610 5.91 6.86 -14.80
N ARG A 611 5.88 6.15 -15.95
CA ARG A 611 6.37 4.76 -16.05
C ARG A 611 7.86 4.66 -15.75
N GLY A 612 8.67 5.54 -16.32
CA GLY A 612 10.11 5.59 -16.11
C GLY A 612 10.50 5.99 -14.68
N LYS A 613 9.79 6.94 -14.08
CA LYS A 613 9.91 7.30 -12.66
C LYS A 613 9.62 6.09 -11.77
N TRP A 614 8.55 5.35 -12.06
CA TRP A 614 8.21 4.13 -11.32
C TRP A 614 9.36 3.10 -11.38
N VAL A 615 9.92 2.83 -12.57
CA VAL A 615 11.04 1.88 -12.70
C VAL A 615 12.27 2.35 -11.92
N ARG A 616 12.60 3.65 -12.01
CA ARG A 616 13.74 4.24 -11.28
C ARG A 616 13.59 4.11 -9.76
N GLU A 617 12.40 4.42 -9.24
CA GLU A 617 12.16 4.42 -7.79
C GLU A 617 11.89 3.02 -7.24
N ARG A 618 11.17 2.16 -7.95
CA ARG A 618 10.70 0.87 -7.41
C ARG A 618 11.63 -0.30 -7.70
N LEU A 619 12.34 -0.27 -8.83
CA LEU A 619 13.25 -1.36 -9.21
C LEU A 619 14.71 -0.97 -9.05
N LEU A 620 15.11 0.24 -9.47
CA LEU A 620 16.52 0.66 -9.39
C LEU A 620 16.91 1.30 -8.05
N GLY A 621 15.96 1.46 -7.12
CA GLY A 621 16.21 2.05 -5.80
C GLY A 621 16.68 3.50 -5.83
N GLY A 622 16.51 4.20 -6.96
CA GLY A 622 16.93 5.59 -7.13
C GLY A 622 15.89 6.58 -6.60
N VAL A 623 16.27 7.86 -6.63
CA VAL A 623 15.41 8.99 -6.25
C VAL A 623 15.24 9.95 -7.42
N ILE A 624 14.03 10.50 -7.57
CA ILE A 624 13.75 11.64 -8.44
C ILE A 624 13.44 12.84 -7.53
N PRO A 625 14.17 13.96 -7.63
CA PRO A 625 13.91 15.12 -6.79
C PRO A 625 12.55 15.75 -7.12
N ASP A 626 11.97 16.42 -6.13
CA ASP A 626 10.71 17.17 -6.29
C ASP A 626 10.89 18.26 -7.35
N ILE A 627 9.83 18.52 -8.13
CA ILE A 627 9.85 19.58 -9.14
C ILE A 627 9.90 20.94 -8.42
N PRO A 628 10.86 21.82 -8.77
CA PRO A 628 10.86 23.19 -8.24
C PRO A 628 9.56 23.91 -8.62
N ILE A 629 9.01 24.70 -7.70
CA ILE A 629 7.72 25.42 -7.87
C ILE A 629 7.71 26.31 -9.14
N THR A 630 8.89 26.70 -9.62
CA THR A 630 9.10 27.62 -10.75
C THR A 630 9.08 26.95 -12.13
N VAL A 631 9.00 25.61 -12.23
CA VAL A 631 9.05 24.90 -13.51
C VAL A 631 7.65 24.67 -14.08
N ASP A 632 7.36 25.26 -15.25
CA ASP A 632 6.18 24.95 -16.06
C ASP A 632 6.46 23.75 -16.98
N ALA A 633 6.16 22.55 -16.48
CA ALA A 633 6.36 21.29 -17.20
C ALA A 633 5.18 20.97 -18.14
N SER A 634 5.03 21.73 -19.23
CA SER A 634 4.01 21.46 -20.25
C SER A 634 4.60 20.78 -21.49
N VAL A 635 4.06 19.61 -21.83
CA VAL A 635 4.33 18.89 -23.09
C VAL A 635 3.50 19.54 -24.20
N PRO A 636 4.09 19.87 -25.37
CA PRO A 636 3.33 20.47 -26.47
C PRO A 636 2.16 19.59 -26.94
N GLU A 637 1.00 20.18 -27.24
CA GLU A 637 -0.18 19.50 -27.83
C GLU A 637 -0.08 19.36 -29.37
N ASP A 638 1.12 19.16 -29.90
CA ASP A 638 1.33 18.95 -31.33
C ASP A 638 1.08 17.48 -31.69
N HIS A 639 -0.19 17.12 -31.85
CA HIS A 639 -0.63 15.76 -32.20
C HIS A 639 -0.25 15.32 -33.63
N THR A 640 0.48 16.14 -34.40
CA THR A 640 1.12 15.70 -35.67
C THR A 640 2.46 14.99 -35.44
N LYS A 641 2.94 14.98 -34.19
CA LYS A 641 4.16 14.33 -33.74
C LYS A 641 3.82 13.19 -32.77
N THR A 642 4.67 12.17 -32.80
CA THR A 642 4.63 11.10 -31.80
C THR A 642 4.84 11.66 -30.40
N LEU A 643 4.35 10.99 -29.36
CA LEU A 643 4.60 11.40 -27.98
C LEU A 643 6.10 11.51 -27.68
N ARG A 644 6.91 10.60 -28.25
CA ARG A 644 8.37 10.67 -28.12
C ARG A 644 8.96 11.94 -28.73
N GLU A 645 8.53 12.34 -29.93
CA GLU A 645 8.94 13.61 -30.54
C GLU A 645 8.49 14.82 -29.70
N ARG A 646 7.30 14.76 -29.09
CA ARG A 646 6.77 15.83 -28.22
C ARG A 646 7.55 15.96 -26.91
N LEU A 647 7.99 14.83 -26.34
CA LEU A 647 8.77 14.77 -25.10
C LEU A 647 10.22 15.22 -25.25
N GLN A 648 10.75 15.38 -26.48
CA GLN A 648 12.10 15.94 -26.71
C GLN A 648 12.31 17.31 -26.05
N LYS A 649 11.25 18.10 -25.82
CA LYS A 649 11.33 19.36 -25.06
C LYS A 649 11.88 19.16 -23.64
N THR A 650 11.66 18.00 -23.03
CA THR A 650 12.17 17.64 -21.69
C THR A 650 13.66 17.29 -21.68
N GLU A 651 14.30 17.24 -22.86
CA GLU A 651 15.73 16.97 -23.02
C GLU A 651 16.56 18.27 -23.08
N SER A 652 15.94 19.44 -22.84
CA SER A 652 16.67 20.69 -22.62
C SER A 652 17.54 20.61 -21.36
N VAL A 653 18.61 21.40 -21.28
CA VAL A 653 19.63 21.32 -20.22
C VAL A 653 19.02 21.38 -18.82
N GLU A 654 18.01 22.21 -18.61
CA GLU A 654 17.34 22.40 -17.32
C GLU A 654 16.48 21.19 -16.94
N CYS A 655 15.66 20.68 -17.88
CA CYS A 655 14.77 19.54 -17.65
C CYS A 655 15.53 18.22 -17.56
N TRP A 656 16.61 18.08 -18.34
CA TRP A 656 17.36 16.83 -18.46
C TRP A 656 18.09 16.43 -17.17
N ARG A 657 18.29 17.38 -16.23
CA ARG A 657 18.81 17.09 -14.88
C ARG A 657 18.06 15.95 -14.20
N CYS A 658 16.73 15.98 -14.29
CA CYS A 658 15.84 14.97 -13.73
C CYS A 658 15.42 13.95 -14.79
N HIS A 659 15.04 14.42 -15.98
CA HIS A 659 14.47 13.59 -17.03
C HIS A 659 15.44 12.50 -17.53
N LYS A 660 16.76 12.72 -17.49
CA LYS A 660 17.75 11.68 -17.81
C LYS A 660 17.61 10.40 -16.97
N LYS A 661 17.09 10.52 -15.74
CA LYS A 661 16.92 9.39 -14.81
C LYS A 661 15.65 8.58 -15.10
N MET A 662 14.69 9.10 -15.88
CA MET A 662 13.36 8.50 -16.07
C MET A 662 12.95 8.32 -17.55
N ASN A 663 13.22 9.29 -18.43
CA ASN A 663 12.76 9.24 -19.83
C ASN A 663 13.23 7.99 -20.55
N PRO A 664 14.53 7.59 -20.49
CA PRO A 664 14.96 6.39 -21.17
C PRO A 664 14.15 5.16 -20.75
N LEU A 665 14.00 4.95 -19.43
CA LEU A 665 13.24 3.84 -18.85
C LEU A 665 11.77 3.86 -19.28
N GLY A 666 11.18 5.05 -19.40
CA GLY A 666 9.80 5.25 -19.81
C GLY A 666 9.55 5.00 -21.29
N TYR A 667 10.43 5.51 -22.15
CA TYR A 667 10.31 5.40 -23.62
C TYR A 667 10.27 3.94 -24.09
N ALA A 668 10.89 3.02 -23.34
CA ALA A 668 10.83 1.58 -23.60
C ALA A 668 9.40 1.05 -23.73
N PHE A 669 8.47 1.61 -22.94
CA PHE A 669 7.07 1.18 -22.85
C PHE A 669 6.17 1.80 -23.91
N GLU A 670 6.69 2.64 -24.80
CA GLU A 670 5.88 3.23 -25.86
C GLU A 670 5.43 2.22 -26.92
N ILE A 671 5.95 0.98 -26.89
CA ILE A 671 5.38 -0.15 -27.62
C ILE A 671 3.98 -0.55 -27.13
N TYR A 672 3.47 0.07 -26.05
CA TYR A 672 2.09 -0.08 -25.60
C TYR A 672 1.38 1.27 -25.60
N ASP A 673 0.09 1.27 -25.96
CA ASP A 673 -0.75 2.45 -25.86
C ASP A 673 -1.29 2.68 -24.43
N ASP A 674 -2.18 3.66 -24.29
CA ASP A 674 -2.73 4.08 -23.01
C ASP A 674 -3.84 3.15 -22.48
N PHE A 675 -4.29 2.19 -23.29
CA PHE A 675 -5.14 1.08 -22.88
C PHE A 675 -4.32 -0.17 -22.53
N GLY A 676 -3.03 -0.18 -22.87
CA GLY A 676 -2.13 -1.31 -22.67
C GLY A 676 -2.04 -2.26 -23.86
N ARG A 677 -2.60 -1.90 -25.02
CA ARG A 677 -2.47 -2.67 -26.27
C ARG A 677 -1.08 -2.51 -26.86
N HIS A 678 -0.50 -3.58 -27.35
CA HIS A 678 0.76 -3.53 -28.07
C HIS A 678 0.59 -2.78 -29.40
N ARG A 679 1.59 -1.97 -29.76
CA ARG A 679 1.62 -1.17 -30.98
C ARG A 679 3.02 -1.09 -31.55
N THR A 680 3.10 -1.06 -32.87
CA THR A 680 4.32 -0.74 -33.64
C THR A 680 4.27 0.63 -34.28
N GLU A 681 3.07 1.23 -34.35
CA GLU A 681 2.81 2.57 -34.88
C GLU A 681 1.98 3.37 -33.88
N GLU A 682 2.19 4.68 -33.86
CA GLU A 682 1.41 5.66 -33.11
C GLU A 682 0.46 6.39 -34.05
N SER A 683 -0.83 6.40 -33.70
CA SER A 683 -1.84 7.21 -34.38
C SER A 683 -1.66 8.69 -34.06
N LEU A 684 -1.70 9.52 -35.08
CA LEU A 684 -1.54 10.96 -35.03
C LEU A 684 -2.85 11.68 -35.43
N ALA A 685 -2.83 13.01 -35.34
CA ALA A 685 -3.92 13.83 -35.83
C ALA A 685 -4.22 13.53 -37.32
N LYS A 686 -5.50 13.62 -37.70
CA LYS A 686 -6.00 13.43 -39.08
C LYS A 686 -5.84 12.01 -39.65
N GLY A 687 -5.57 11.01 -38.79
CA GLY A 687 -5.53 9.60 -39.20
C GLY A 687 -4.18 9.16 -39.79
N ASP A 688 -3.16 10.01 -39.70
CA ASP A 688 -1.77 9.62 -40.01
C ASP A 688 -1.23 8.67 -38.93
N THR A 689 -0.30 7.79 -39.28
CA THR A 689 0.46 6.96 -38.32
C THR A 689 1.96 7.14 -38.51
N LYS A 690 2.73 6.96 -37.44
CA LYS A 690 4.20 6.92 -37.48
C LYS A 690 4.74 5.72 -36.69
N PRO A 691 5.90 5.14 -37.08
CA PRO A 691 6.53 4.09 -36.30
C PRO A 691 6.86 4.52 -34.87
N VAL A 692 6.60 3.65 -33.90
CA VAL A 692 7.03 3.85 -32.51
C VAL A 692 8.54 3.64 -32.41
N ASN A 693 9.23 4.54 -31.70
CA ASN A 693 10.61 4.35 -31.31
C ASN A 693 10.69 4.10 -29.80
N ALA A 694 10.97 2.86 -29.41
CA ALA A 694 11.13 2.46 -28.00
C ALA A 694 12.59 2.26 -27.58
N ARG A 695 13.55 2.32 -28.52
CA ARG A 695 14.97 2.10 -28.26
C ARG A 695 15.52 3.18 -27.34
N SER A 696 16.34 2.81 -26.37
CA SER A 696 16.98 3.76 -25.48
C SER A 696 18.24 3.17 -24.83
N GLU A 697 18.88 3.95 -23.96
CA GLU A 697 20.08 3.56 -23.23
C GLU A 697 19.85 3.71 -21.72
N LEU A 698 20.30 2.72 -20.96
CA LEU A 698 20.35 2.78 -19.50
C LEU A 698 21.78 3.10 -19.09
N ALA A 699 21.96 4.08 -18.22
CA ALA A 699 23.26 4.45 -17.70
C ALA A 699 23.16 4.86 -16.23
N GLY A 700 24.27 4.70 -15.51
CA GLY A 700 24.40 5.17 -14.13
C GLY A 700 23.54 4.37 -13.16
N THR A 701 23.40 3.07 -13.40
CA THR A 701 22.75 2.15 -12.45
C THR A 701 23.69 1.65 -11.36
N GLY A 702 25.01 1.81 -11.55
CA GLY A 702 26.03 1.18 -10.72
C GLY A 702 26.27 -0.29 -11.05
N GLU A 703 25.53 -0.87 -12.01
CA GLU A 703 25.69 -2.25 -12.46
C GLU A 703 25.98 -2.29 -13.97
N GLN A 704 27.23 -2.60 -14.34
CA GLN A 704 27.68 -2.58 -15.74
C GLN A 704 26.88 -3.54 -16.64
N LYS A 705 26.34 -4.64 -16.09
CA LYS A 705 25.52 -5.61 -16.85
C LYS A 705 24.13 -5.07 -17.20
N LEU A 706 23.65 -4.09 -16.44
CA LEU A 706 22.34 -3.47 -16.61
C LEU A 706 22.39 -2.27 -17.55
N ASP A 707 23.50 -1.52 -17.50
CA ASP A 707 23.77 -0.38 -18.36
C ASP A 707 23.98 -0.77 -19.85
N GLY A 708 23.73 0.18 -20.75
CA GLY A 708 23.84 0.03 -22.20
C GLY A 708 22.52 0.17 -22.94
N GLU A 709 22.59 0.09 -24.28
CA GLU A 709 21.42 0.21 -25.16
C GLU A 709 20.49 -1.01 -25.07
N TYR A 710 19.19 -0.78 -25.17
CA TYR A 710 18.15 -1.81 -25.29
C TYR A 710 17.10 -1.40 -26.32
N LYS A 711 16.44 -2.40 -26.91
CA LYS A 711 15.50 -2.24 -28.03
C LYS A 711 14.13 -1.72 -27.60
N ASP A 712 13.56 -2.28 -26.54
CA ASP A 712 12.18 -2.07 -26.12
C ASP A 712 11.96 -2.48 -24.65
N ALA A 713 10.74 -2.33 -24.14
CA ALA A 713 10.39 -2.70 -22.76
C ALA A 713 10.66 -4.17 -22.44
N LEU A 714 10.50 -5.10 -23.38
CA LEU A 714 10.67 -6.52 -23.11
C LEU A 714 12.14 -6.84 -22.80
N GLU A 715 13.06 -6.29 -23.59
CA GLU A 715 14.49 -6.44 -23.33
C GLU A 715 14.91 -5.76 -22.01
N LEU A 716 14.43 -4.54 -21.76
CA LEU A 716 14.70 -3.82 -20.51
C LEU A 716 14.23 -4.62 -19.29
N ILE A 717 13.02 -5.15 -19.32
CA ILE A 717 12.42 -5.94 -18.23
C ILE A 717 13.25 -7.19 -17.94
N HIS A 718 13.66 -7.92 -18.98
CA HIS A 718 14.50 -9.11 -18.79
C HIS A 718 15.85 -8.75 -18.15
N ARG A 719 16.49 -7.66 -18.57
CA ARG A 719 17.73 -7.19 -17.93
C ARG A 719 17.53 -6.80 -16.47
N LEU A 720 16.44 -6.08 -16.16
CA LEU A 720 16.08 -5.72 -14.79
C LEU A 720 15.85 -6.96 -13.92
N ALA A 721 15.23 -8.01 -14.46
CA ALA A 721 14.94 -9.24 -13.72
C ALA A 721 16.18 -10.09 -13.39
N GLU A 722 17.32 -9.87 -14.06
CA GLU A 722 18.60 -10.53 -13.74
C GLU A 722 19.44 -9.78 -12.71
N SER A 723 19.06 -8.54 -12.36
CA SER A 723 19.85 -7.66 -11.50
C SER A 723 19.67 -8.00 -10.01
N ASP A 724 20.79 -8.18 -9.31
CA ASP A 724 20.82 -8.32 -7.85
C ASP A 724 20.25 -7.08 -7.16
N ASN A 725 20.62 -5.88 -7.65
CA ASN A 725 20.15 -4.60 -7.12
C ASN A 725 18.61 -4.49 -7.24
N VAL A 726 18.04 -4.92 -8.37
CA VAL A 726 16.57 -4.92 -8.56
C VAL A 726 15.89 -5.85 -7.56
N ARG A 727 16.38 -7.08 -7.40
CA ARG A 727 15.88 -8.03 -6.41
C ARG A 727 15.95 -7.42 -5.00
N GLN A 728 17.10 -6.88 -4.62
CA GLN A 728 17.33 -6.27 -3.31
C GLN A 728 16.45 -5.03 -3.07
N CYS A 729 16.19 -4.22 -4.10
CA CYS A 729 15.25 -3.10 -4.01
C CYS A 729 13.81 -3.57 -3.79
N MET A 730 13.38 -4.64 -4.45
CA MET A 730 12.08 -5.25 -4.17
C MET A 730 12.02 -5.78 -2.73
N ILE A 731 13.09 -6.39 -2.20
CA ILE A 731 13.19 -6.80 -0.79
C ILE A 731 13.06 -5.62 0.17
N ARG A 732 13.70 -4.48 -0.12
CA ARG A 732 13.51 -3.24 0.68
C ARG A 732 12.04 -2.82 0.72
N HIS A 733 11.33 -2.90 -0.40
CA HIS A 733 9.89 -2.61 -0.42
C HIS A 733 9.05 -3.61 0.38
N VAL A 734 9.39 -4.90 0.35
CA VAL A 734 8.76 -5.91 1.22
C VAL A 734 8.99 -5.56 2.69
N PHE A 735 10.24 -5.25 3.05
CA PHE A 735 10.59 -4.80 4.40
C PHE A 735 9.72 -3.61 4.82
N ARG A 736 9.65 -2.55 4.01
CA ARG A 736 8.86 -1.35 4.32
C ARG A 736 7.40 -1.65 4.60
N TYR A 737 6.78 -2.48 3.75
CA TYR A 737 5.36 -2.81 3.84
C TYR A 737 5.05 -3.65 5.08
N PHE A 738 5.81 -4.73 5.31
CA PHE A 738 5.54 -5.66 6.41
C PHE A 738 6.02 -5.14 7.76
N MET A 739 7.07 -4.32 7.80
CA MET A 739 7.52 -3.64 9.01
C MET A 739 6.72 -2.38 9.30
N GLY A 740 6.05 -1.77 8.32
CA GLY A 740 5.34 -0.50 8.48
C GLY A 740 6.24 0.68 8.84
N ARG A 741 7.51 0.65 8.39
CA ARG A 741 8.51 1.71 8.56
C ARG A 741 9.62 1.61 7.51
N ASN A 742 10.36 2.71 7.32
CA ASN A 742 11.52 2.71 6.43
C ASN A 742 12.64 1.86 7.03
N GLU A 743 13.41 1.19 6.18
CA GLU A 743 14.68 0.60 6.59
C GLU A 743 15.67 1.69 7.01
N THR A 744 16.58 1.33 7.89
CA THR A 744 17.72 2.15 8.31
C THR A 744 18.99 1.36 8.04
N LEU A 745 20.17 1.99 8.12
CA LEU A 745 21.43 1.25 7.97
C LEU A 745 21.57 0.10 8.97
N ASN A 746 20.99 0.22 10.17
CA ASN A 746 20.98 -0.85 11.18
C ASN A 746 20.21 -2.10 10.72
N ASP A 747 19.36 -2.00 9.70
CA ASP A 747 18.62 -3.14 9.15
C ASP A 747 19.43 -3.94 8.11
N SER A 748 20.70 -3.58 7.87
CA SER A 748 21.58 -4.27 6.92
C SER A 748 21.62 -5.79 7.14
N LYS A 749 21.87 -6.26 8.37
CA LYS A 749 21.87 -7.70 8.69
C LYS A 749 20.54 -8.38 8.35
N THR A 750 19.42 -7.70 8.61
CA THR A 750 18.07 -8.21 8.31
C THR A 750 17.86 -8.34 6.81
N LEU A 751 18.22 -7.31 6.03
CA LEU A 751 18.04 -7.29 4.58
C LEU A 751 18.96 -8.29 3.87
N ILE A 752 20.22 -8.43 4.31
CA ILE A 752 21.15 -9.44 3.78
C ILE A 752 20.64 -10.86 4.08
N SER A 753 20.11 -11.10 5.28
CA SER A 753 19.54 -12.40 5.65
C SER A 753 18.29 -12.71 4.82
N ALA A 754 17.46 -11.70 4.57
CA ALA A 754 16.27 -11.81 3.73
C ALA A 754 16.62 -12.12 2.26
N ASP A 755 17.61 -11.43 1.69
CA ASP A 755 18.14 -11.69 0.33
C ASP A 755 18.69 -13.11 0.22
N ARG A 756 19.47 -13.54 1.21
CA ARG A 756 19.99 -14.92 1.29
C ARG A 756 18.87 -15.94 1.38
N ALA A 757 17.88 -15.75 2.25
CA ALA A 757 16.75 -16.66 2.41
C ALA A 757 15.94 -16.79 1.11
N TYR A 758 15.76 -15.70 0.38
CA TYR A 758 15.13 -15.72 -0.94
C TYR A 758 15.96 -16.55 -1.93
N LEU A 759 17.27 -16.32 -2.04
CA LEU A 759 18.13 -17.04 -2.98
C LEU A 759 18.25 -18.54 -2.66
N GLU A 760 18.50 -18.89 -1.39
CA GLU A 760 18.71 -20.29 -0.96
C GLU A 760 17.45 -21.15 -1.07
N SER A 761 16.27 -20.52 -1.07
CA SER A 761 14.99 -21.20 -1.24
C SER A 761 14.54 -21.33 -2.70
N GLY A 762 15.35 -20.89 -3.67
CA GLY A 762 14.96 -20.85 -5.08
C GLY A 762 13.95 -19.74 -5.39
N GLY A 763 14.02 -18.62 -4.67
CA GLY A 763 13.21 -17.43 -4.87
C GLY A 763 11.82 -17.48 -4.25
N SER A 764 11.65 -18.17 -3.11
CA SER A 764 10.39 -18.24 -2.37
C SER A 764 10.09 -16.93 -1.65
N PHE A 765 8.91 -16.37 -1.90
CA PHE A 765 8.40 -15.22 -1.19
C PHE A 765 8.02 -15.58 0.25
N LYS A 766 7.52 -16.81 0.49
CA LYS A 766 7.23 -17.27 1.86
C LYS A 766 8.50 -17.38 2.71
N ALA A 767 9.60 -17.87 2.14
CA ALA A 767 10.89 -17.92 2.83
C ALA A 767 11.43 -16.51 3.13
N LEU A 768 11.30 -15.59 2.18
CA LEU A 768 11.63 -14.17 2.37
C LEU A 768 10.84 -13.55 3.52
N LEU A 769 9.50 -13.69 3.52
CA LEU A 769 8.65 -13.17 4.59
C LEU A 769 8.98 -13.79 5.95
N THR A 770 9.24 -15.10 5.97
CA THR A 770 9.65 -15.80 7.19
C THR A 770 10.92 -15.17 7.75
N SER A 771 11.94 -14.93 6.92
CA SER A 771 13.19 -14.29 7.34
C SER A 771 12.99 -12.86 7.85
N ILE A 772 12.15 -12.06 7.19
CA ILE A 772 11.89 -10.67 7.59
C ILE A 772 11.13 -10.63 8.91
N LEU A 773 10.05 -11.40 9.03
CA LEU A 773 9.14 -11.39 10.18
C LEU A 773 9.69 -12.16 11.39
N SER A 774 10.78 -12.92 11.25
CA SER A 774 11.51 -13.50 12.39
C SER A 774 12.82 -12.78 12.71
N SER A 775 13.11 -11.65 12.07
CA SER A 775 14.35 -10.89 12.24
C SER A 775 14.37 -10.04 13.51
N ASP A 776 15.57 -9.61 13.93
CA ASP A 776 15.73 -8.66 15.03
C ASP A 776 15.01 -7.33 14.78
N SER A 777 14.94 -6.88 13.52
CA SER A 777 14.16 -5.70 13.14
C SER A 777 12.67 -5.86 13.49
N PHE A 778 12.13 -7.07 13.40
CA PHE A 778 10.75 -7.38 13.77
C PHE A 778 10.59 -7.60 15.28
N LEU A 779 11.56 -8.27 15.92
CA LEU A 779 11.46 -8.73 17.30
C LEU A 779 11.75 -7.65 18.35
N TYR A 780 12.65 -6.71 18.04
CA TYR A 780 13.19 -5.79 19.03
C TYR A 780 12.69 -4.37 18.82
N ARG A 781 12.43 -3.69 19.94
CA ARG A 781 12.05 -2.28 20.02
C ARG A 781 13.08 -1.47 20.77
N LYS A 782 13.32 -0.24 20.34
CA LYS A 782 14.15 0.73 21.07
C LYS A 782 13.46 2.08 21.11
N THR A 783 13.41 2.70 22.27
CA THR A 783 12.93 4.08 22.40
C THR A 783 14.00 5.00 21.82
N LEU A 784 13.65 5.74 20.78
CA LEU A 784 14.51 6.78 20.24
C LEU A 784 14.30 8.05 21.06
N GLU A 785 15.37 8.60 21.62
CA GLU A 785 15.33 9.91 22.27
C GLU A 785 14.87 10.97 21.25
N PRO A 786 14.06 11.97 21.63
CA PRO A 786 13.58 13.00 20.72
C PRO A 786 14.69 13.77 20.00
N THR A 787 15.93 13.75 20.50
CA THR A 787 17.13 14.35 19.91
C THR A 787 17.84 13.48 18.86
N SER A 788 17.42 12.22 18.70
CA SER A 788 18.06 11.21 17.84
C SER A 788 17.30 10.90 16.55
N ARG A 789 16.24 11.65 16.24
CA ARG A 789 15.47 11.56 14.99
C ARG A 789 15.89 12.62 13.99
#